data_AF-A0AAV9PQK4-F1
#
_entry.id   AF-A0AAV9PQK4-F1
#
_cell.length_a   1.000
_cell.length_b   1.000
_cell.length_c   1.000
_cell.angle_alpha   90.00
_cell.angle_beta   90.00
_cell.angle_gamma   90.00
#
_symmetry.space_group_name_H-M   'P 1'
#
loop_
_entity.id
_entity.type
_entity.pdbx_description
1 polymer ?
#
loop_
_entity_poly.entity_id
_entity_poly.type
_entity_poly.pdbx_seq_one_letter_code
_entity_poly.pdbx_strand_id
1 'polypeptide(L)'
;MAAEPLNVLVSGSGIAGSVFAFWLLKAQPKANVTIVERAPSPRLTGASVDIRSSAVDIIKWMGMEPEIRANSTGEEGMAWVDTNGKPFATFRSTGRTDYQSMTSEYEIHRGTLAKIFLTPSEDKIKMIFAETVDHYTQCDDGKVDVTFTKSKDTKTYDLLVAADGLSSRIRGQMLNTKPREQIHDQGVHAAYFTIKEDLLQSRLAKWHNDTKGRVVLLRPDPDPAGRSRGHFINATPKNDVDMKRRLNNALKEGNEAYMDLMEELFSDAGWLAKPVLKAMRESDDFYCSLFAQVRSPQLQSSGNVVLLGDAGYATPGFGTSLAIMGGYVLAGELMNRPSDVQGALAAYESLMQPFVKKQQGDTPEWLVLNPQTAWGIKIRDTLLWAVAGLKLDRLMIIVSHWLGIQEDKLEMPSYPWPEEKMSAMRLRWLARCFITLSLLGTVLATKSSKREQWKPQAQKYSDDGKWFVFASRPDIKAPVWEIKRYNETALAPGHWLVAPYEVKTQEVAGEPWVGPHIYDEDGQLVWSGTPTFGYWNVFDFSTSEVDGALHLSGLDWHNQRGVVLDDSYRLKRTASSLSEEDTFQNMHGFHVVDDGAHALVQIVRRWNVPPDITFESVGYNHTCEAHYQGFREVDLSSDPGTETIFEFDGRKIGLNESTYFSYGPTAETMCKRGWDLLHVNAVDKCPDGDYLMSARHTDALYKISHETGDIVWRLGGVMSDFEFGDDAKFTRQHHARCLEQNEKYITVSLFDNAVGEHYQKPSRRTSRGLVLSLDLQKKTAEVKAQYELQKNMLTDGRGSFQMLPNGNAFVNWAVSSKITEHLPNGTVVMEARLKAGVDTYRAFKSPWVGRPASPPDVHSEMVYKVRGQVATVISLSWNGATEVQKWNVRGYGLDGKEVRVADGVPRNGFETQLEYEGFVTDVYVEAVDQHGRILSTSKGAGNVAYKTMDPDGEYISPFWITVAIAAGAIVGAGALAGYRYLEKRFRSRDNGQEKGRYEMVEQNEG
;
A
#
# COMPACT_ATOMS: atom_id res chain seq x y z
N MET A 1 -20.70 6.63 39.00
CA MET A 1 -19.51 6.07 39.66
C MET A 1 -18.50 5.77 38.56
N ALA A 2 -17.23 6.19 38.69
CA ALA A 2 -16.21 5.83 37.71
C ALA A 2 -15.98 4.31 37.79
N ALA A 3 -15.95 3.60 36.66
CA ALA A 3 -15.68 2.17 36.62
C ALA A 3 -14.32 1.88 37.28
N GLU A 4 -14.23 0.81 38.07
CA GLU A 4 -12.98 0.38 38.67
C GLU A 4 -11.97 0.01 37.55
N PRO A 5 -10.67 0.27 37.75
CA PRO A 5 -9.68 -0.03 36.72
C PRO A 5 -9.53 -1.55 36.51
N LEU A 6 -9.55 -1.97 35.25
CA LEU A 6 -9.43 -3.38 34.86
C LEU A 6 -8.12 -3.98 35.38
N ASN A 7 -8.20 -5.08 36.14
CA ASN A 7 -7.06 -5.82 36.65
C ASN A 7 -6.79 -7.06 35.80
N VAL A 8 -5.69 -7.06 35.04
CA VAL A 8 -5.39 -8.06 34.01
C VAL A 8 -4.11 -8.81 34.34
N LEU A 9 -4.17 -10.15 34.28
CA LEU A 9 -3.00 -11.01 34.29
C LEU A 9 -2.69 -11.49 32.87
N VAL A 10 -1.47 -11.26 32.41
CA VAL A 10 -0.94 -11.82 31.16
C VAL A 10 0.09 -12.88 31.51
N SER A 11 -0.13 -14.11 31.05
CA SER A 11 0.82 -15.21 31.22
C SER A 11 1.74 -15.26 30.01
N GLY A 12 2.95 -14.72 30.12
CA GLY A 12 3.97 -14.70 29.06
C GLY A 12 4.37 -13.30 28.62
N SER A 13 5.69 -13.04 28.59
CA SER A 13 6.29 -11.74 28.19
C SER A 13 6.80 -11.72 26.74
N GLY A 14 6.26 -12.59 25.89
CA GLY A 14 6.61 -12.64 24.48
C GLY A 14 6.01 -11.48 23.67
N ILE A 15 6.00 -11.63 22.35
CA ILE A 15 5.45 -10.62 21.42
C ILE A 15 3.98 -10.31 21.73
N ALA A 16 3.13 -11.34 21.77
CA ALA A 16 1.69 -11.17 21.93
C ALA A 16 1.33 -10.47 23.26
N GLY A 17 1.92 -10.92 24.37
CA GLY A 17 1.69 -10.33 25.68
C GLY A 17 2.17 -8.88 25.78
N SER A 18 3.32 -8.56 25.17
CA SER A 18 3.88 -7.20 25.18
C SER A 18 3.05 -6.23 24.32
N VAL A 19 2.64 -6.65 23.12
CA VAL A 19 1.79 -5.85 22.23
C VAL A 19 0.42 -5.59 22.86
N PHE A 20 -0.20 -6.62 23.44
CA PHE A 20 -1.47 -6.49 24.14
C PHE A 20 -1.36 -5.52 25.33
N ALA A 21 -0.32 -5.64 26.16
CA ALA A 21 -0.12 -4.76 27.30
C ALA A 21 0.06 -3.29 26.86
N PHE A 22 0.83 -3.05 25.79
CA PHE A 22 0.97 -1.72 25.20
C PHE A 22 -0.38 -1.12 24.79
N TRP A 23 -1.16 -1.83 23.97
CA TRP A 23 -2.44 -1.32 23.47
C TRP A 23 -3.51 -1.21 24.56
N LEU A 24 -3.54 -2.13 25.52
CA LEU A 24 -4.43 -2.06 26.67
C LEU A 24 -4.12 -0.82 27.52
N LEU A 25 -2.85 -0.55 27.82
CA LEU A 25 -2.47 0.63 28.61
C LEU A 25 -2.65 1.94 27.84
N LYS A 26 -2.64 1.90 26.50
CA LYS A 26 -3.05 3.02 25.66
C LYS A 26 -4.56 3.28 25.73
N ALA A 27 -5.38 2.22 25.65
CA ALA A 27 -6.83 2.30 25.76
C ALA A 27 -7.32 2.66 27.17
N GLN A 28 -6.69 2.06 28.19
CA GLN A 28 -7.06 2.19 29.59
C GLN A 28 -5.82 2.46 30.45
N PRO A 29 -5.35 3.73 30.54
CA PRO A 29 -4.12 4.08 31.25
C PRO A 29 -4.10 3.78 32.75
N LYS A 30 -5.26 3.45 33.34
CA LYS A 30 -5.41 3.07 34.75
C LYS A 30 -5.46 1.56 34.96
N ALA A 31 -5.50 0.74 33.91
CA ALA A 31 -5.56 -0.70 34.03
C ALA A 31 -4.33 -1.22 34.80
N ASN A 32 -4.56 -2.19 35.68
CA ASN A 32 -3.51 -2.85 36.45
C ASN A 32 -3.06 -4.09 35.67
N VAL A 33 -1.90 -4.01 35.01
CA VAL A 33 -1.37 -5.12 34.20
C VAL A 33 -0.26 -5.83 34.96
N THR A 34 -0.44 -7.12 35.21
CA THR A 34 0.61 -8.02 35.71
C THR A 34 1.01 -8.98 34.61
N ILE A 35 2.31 -9.09 34.31
CA ILE A 35 2.85 -10.11 33.39
C ILE A 35 3.69 -11.10 34.18
N VAL A 36 3.38 -12.39 34.08
CA VAL A 36 4.23 -13.47 34.60
C VAL A 36 5.03 -14.10 33.47
N GLU A 37 6.30 -14.40 33.73
CA GLU A 37 7.21 -15.03 32.77
C GLU A 37 7.95 -16.21 33.41
N ARG A 38 7.97 -17.34 32.70
CA ARG A 38 8.64 -18.57 33.14
C ARG A 38 10.15 -18.39 33.21
N ALA A 39 10.73 -17.62 32.29
CA ALA A 39 12.15 -17.34 32.30
C ALA A 39 12.56 -16.53 33.55
N PRO A 40 13.75 -16.77 34.13
CA PRO A 40 14.22 -16.03 35.29
C PRO A 40 14.61 -14.57 34.99
N SER A 41 14.69 -14.21 33.72
CA SER A 41 14.99 -12.86 33.22
C SER A 41 14.41 -12.69 31.80
N PRO A 42 14.34 -11.46 31.27
CA PRO A 42 13.93 -11.23 29.89
C PRO A 42 14.76 -12.07 28.92
N ARG A 43 14.10 -12.83 28.04
CA ARG A 43 14.79 -13.61 27.01
C ARG A 43 15.23 -12.69 25.88
N LEU A 44 16.51 -12.36 25.86
CA LEU A 44 17.14 -11.57 24.79
C LEU A 44 17.64 -12.44 23.62
N THR A 45 17.65 -13.76 23.79
CA THR A 45 18.06 -14.74 22.77
C THR A 45 16.85 -15.36 22.06
N GLY A 46 17.04 -15.86 20.85
CA GLY A 46 16.01 -16.53 20.05
C GLY A 46 16.22 -16.41 18.55
N ALA A 47 15.40 -17.12 17.78
CA ALA A 47 15.41 -17.04 16.33
C ALA A 47 15.08 -15.61 15.84
N SER A 48 15.55 -15.28 14.64
CA SER A 48 15.05 -14.13 13.89
C SER A 48 13.58 -14.36 13.53
N VAL A 49 12.80 -13.29 13.59
CA VAL A 49 11.37 -13.30 13.25
C VAL A 49 11.09 -12.20 12.24
N ASP A 50 10.15 -12.49 11.34
CA ASP A 50 9.67 -11.53 10.35
C ASP A 50 8.40 -10.84 10.84
N ILE A 51 8.24 -9.57 10.45
CA ILE A 51 6.99 -8.83 10.59
C ILE A 51 6.45 -8.58 9.19
N ARG A 52 5.26 -9.13 8.91
CA ARG A 52 4.65 -9.13 7.58
C ARG A 52 3.22 -8.56 7.62
N SER A 53 2.68 -8.24 6.43
CA SER A 53 1.25 -7.90 6.23
C SER A 53 0.74 -6.80 7.18
N SER A 54 -0.49 -6.92 7.68
CA SER A 54 -1.16 -5.97 8.56
C SER A 54 -0.41 -5.70 9.88
N ALA A 55 0.51 -6.58 10.29
CA ALA A 55 1.35 -6.31 11.45
C ALA A 55 2.32 -5.14 11.22
N VAL A 56 2.71 -4.87 9.97
CA VAL A 56 3.53 -3.70 9.59
C VAL A 56 2.75 -2.41 9.86
N ASP A 57 1.45 -2.38 9.54
CA ASP A 57 0.61 -1.22 9.81
C ASP A 57 0.46 -1.00 11.33
N ILE A 58 0.32 -2.07 12.11
CA ILE A 58 0.22 -1.99 13.58
C ILE A 58 1.51 -1.44 14.21
N ILE A 59 2.70 -1.93 13.83
CA ILE A 59 3.96 -1.40 14.40
C ILE A 59 4.20 0.07 14.03
N LYS A 60 3.67 0.52 12.89
CA LYS A 60 3.65 1.94 12.50
C LYS A 60 2.71 2.74 13.40
N TRP A 61 1.51 2.24 13.67
CA TRP A 61 0.57 2.86 14.62
C TRP A 61 1.08 2.88 16.06
N MET A 62 1.97 1.95 16.42
CA MET A 62 2.68 1.95 17.70
C MET A 62 3.85 2.97 17.72
N GLY A 63 4.28 3.50 16.58
CA GLY A 63 5.44 4.39 16.47
C GLY A 63 6.79 3.66 16.62
N MET A 64 6.81 2.34 16.47
CA MET A 64 8.00 1.49 16.75
C MET A 64 8.77 1.07 15.50
N GLU A 65 8.24 1.35 14.30
CA GLU A 65 8.88 0.99 13.04
C GLU A 65 10.35 1.45 12.95
N PRO A 66 10.72 2.71 13.28
CA PRO A 66 12.10 3.16 13.16
C PRO A 66 13.06 2.39 14.07
N GLU A 67 12.64 2.07 15.30
CA GLU A 67 13.45 1.33 16.26
C GLU A 67 13.63 -0.13 15.84
N ILE A 68 12.57 -0.76 15.31
CA ILE A 68 12.64 -2.12 14.75
C ILE A 68 13.61 -2.16 13.57
N ARG A 69 13.54 -1.20 12.64
CA ARG A 69 14.46 -1.12 11.49
C ARG A 69 15.91 -0.93 11.92
N ALA A 70 16.16 -0.07 12.91
CA ALA A 70 17.49 0.19 13.44
C ALA A 70 18.13 -1.05 14.10
N ASN A 71 17.32 -2.02 14.53
CA ASN A 71 17.73 -3.27 15.15
C ASN A 71 17.50 -4.50 14.26
N SER A 72 17.26 -4.31 12.95
CA SER A 72 17.08 -5.40 12.00
C SER A 72 18.35 -6.22 11.79
N THR A 73 18.22 -7.44 11.26
CA THR A 73 19.36 -8.35 11.03
C THR A 73 20.34 -7.83 9.96
N GLY A 74 19.89 -6.89 9.12
CA GLY A 74 20.68 -6.40 7.99
C GLY A 74 20.97 -7.47 6.93
N GLU A 75 20.14 -8.52 6.87
CA GLU A 75 20.19 -9.57 5.86
C GLU A 75 19.71 -9.02 4.50
N GLU A 76 20.54 -9.16 3.47
CA GLU A 76 20.24 -8.63 2.12
C GLU A 76 19.46 -9.62 1.24
N GLY A 77 19.16 -10.82 1.75
CA GLY A 77 18.52 -11.91 1.00
C GLY A 77 19.09 -13.30 1.32
N MET A 78 18.62 -14.29 0.56
CA MET A 78 18.95 -15.71 0.71
C MET A 78 19.62 -16.26 -0.56
N ALA A 79 20.74 -16.96 -0.40
CA ALA A 79 21.46 -17.67 -1.45
C ALA A 79 21.41 -19.18 -1.22
N TRP A 80 20.99 -19.94 -2.22
CA TRP A 80 21.03 -21.39 -2.22
C TRP A 80 22.38 -21.87 -2.74
N VAL A 81 23.05 -22.71 -1.96
CA VAL A 81 24.45 -23.08 -2.21
C VAL A 81 24.63 -24.59 -2.36
N ASP A 82 25.56 -24.97 -3.23
CA ASP A 82 25.99 -26.36 -3.38
C ASP A 82 26.90 -26.82 -2.21
N THR A 83 27.39 -28.06 -2.28
CA THR A 83 28.28 -28.64 -1.24
C THR A 83 29.63 -27.95 -1.10
N ASN A 84 30.04 -27.12 -2.07
CA ASN A 84 31.26 -26.31 -2.00
C ASN A 84 30.97 -24.88 -1.54
N GLY A 85 29.70 -24.55 -1.24
CA GLY A 85 29.28 -23.21 -0.84
C GLY A 85 29.11 -22.23 -2.01
N LYS A 86 29.12 -22.71 -3.27
CA LYS A 86 28.91 -21.87 -4.45
C LYS A 86 27.40 -21.61 -4.64
N PRO A 87 26.97 -20.34 -4.75
CA PRO A 87 25.57 -20.03 -4.98
C PRO A 87 25.12 -20.43 -6.39
N PHE A 88 23.99 -21.14 -6.48
CA PHE A 88 23.33 -21.44 -7.76
C PHE A 88 21.98 -20.71 -7.91
N ALA A 89 21.37 -20.23 -6.82
CA ALA A 89 20.22 -19.34 -6.86
C ALA A 89 20.35 -18.28 -5.76
N THR A 90 19.90 -17.06 -6.03
CA THR A 90 19.97 -15.95 -5.06
C THR A 90 18.73 -15.09 -5.17
N PHE A 91 18.08 -14.87 -4.03
CA PHE A 91 16.87 -14.09 -3.89
C PHE A 91 17.16 -12.96 -2.90
N ARG A 92 17.20 -11.72 -3.38
CA ARG A 92 17.51 -10.56 -2.55
C ARG A 92 16.27 -10.05 -1.82
N SER A 93 16.49 -9.40 -0.68
CA SER A 93 15.49 -8.56 -0.04
C SER A 93 15.03 -7.50 -1.03
N THR A 94 13.73 -7.24 -0.99
CA THR A 94 12.98 -6.41 -1.93
C THR A 94 13.10 -4.92 -1.61
N GLY A 95 13.51 -4.56 -0.39
CA GLY A 95 13.57 -3.18 0.09
C GLY A 95 12.18 -2.51 0.18
N ARG A 96 11.09 -3.28 0.14
CA ARG A 96 9.70 -2.85 -0.02
C ARG A 96 8.87 -3.32 1.17
N THR A 97 8.05 -2.44 1.75
CA THR A 97 7.24 -2.80 2.94
C THR A 97 5.94 -3.53 2.63
N ASP A 98 5.54 -3.49 1.37
CA ASP A 98 4.31 -4.03 0.81
C ASP A 98 4.53 -5.36 0.07
N TYR A 99 5.78 -5.67 -0.28
CA TYR A 99 6.21 -6.91 -0.90
C TYR A 99 7.50 -7.35 -0.24
N GLN A 100 7.46 -8.47 0.50
CA GLN A 100 8.61 -9.00 1.20
C GLN A 100 9.06 -10.32 0.56
N SER A 101 10.36 -10.41 0.26
CA SER A 101 10.98 -11.63 -0.25
C SER A 101 11.04 -12.75 0.81
N MET A 102 11.83 -13.81 0.56
CA MET A 102 12.19 -14.79 1.60
C MET A 102 12.79 -14.14 2.86
N THR A 103 13.44 -12.98 2.70
CA THR A 103 13.97 -12.14 3.78
C THR A 103 13.11 -10.88 3.91
N SER A 104 12.62 -10.59 5.13
CA SER A 104 11.85 -9.39 5.45
C SER A 104 12.76 -8.20 5.80
N GLU A 105 12.39 -6.99 5.37
CA GLU A 105 13.03 -5.73 5.79
C GLU A 105 12.79 -5.41 7.28
N TYR A 106 11.85 -6.11 7.91
CA TYR A 106 11.57 -6.06 9.35
C TYR A 106 12.01 -7.33 10.06
N GLU A 107 12.92 -8.10 9.48
CA GLU A 107 13.50 -9.23 10.19
C GLU A 107 14.35 -8.73 11.36
N ILE A 108 13.99 -9.20 12.56
CA ILE A 108 14.61 -8.77 13.82
C ILE A 108 14.68 -9.96 14.79
N HIS A 109 15.66 -9.95 15.69
CA HIS A 109 15.73 -10.96 16.73
C HIS A 109 14.53 -10.85 17.69
N ARG A 110 13.86 -11.98 17.93
CA ARG A 110 12.64 -12.06 18.74
C ARG A 110 12.77 -11.40 20.12
N GLY A 111 13.93 -11.58 20.78
CA GLY A 111 14.19 -10.98 22.10
C GLY A 111 14.27 -9.46 22.06
N THR A 112 14.93 -8.90 21.04
CA THR A 112 15.00 -7.46 20.80
C THR A 112 13.63 -6.89 20.49
N LEU A 113 12.85 -7.57 19.64
CA LEU A 113 11.50 -7.13 19.29
C LEU A 113 10.55 -7.11 20.51
N ALA A 114 10.57 -8.16 21.33
CA ALA A 114 9.77 -8.19 22.57
C ALA A 114 10.15 -7.03 23.52
N LYS A 115 11.45 -6.72 23.62
CA LYS A 115 11.94 -5.59 24.41
C LYS A 115 11.41 -4.26 23.88
N ILE A 116 11.49 -4.02 22.56
CA ILE A 116 10.96 -2.80 21.92
C ILE A 116 9.47 -2.62 22.24
N PHE A 117 8.67 -3.68 22.16
CA PHE A 117 7.24 -3.61 22.48
C PHE A 117 6.96 -3.31 23.96
N LEU A 118 7.76 -3.86 24.86
CA LEU A 118 7.53 -3.74 26.30
C LEU A 118 8.03 -2.42 26.88
N THR A 119 9.18 -1.93 26.43
CA THR A 119 9.89 -0.77 27.00
C THR A 119 9.00 0.49 27.17
N PRO A 120 8.11 0.87 26.23
CA PRO A 120 7.27 2.05 26.41
C PRO A 120 6.23 1.97 27.54
N SER A 121 5.94 0.76 28.04
CA SER A 121 4.92 0.51 29.07
C SER A 121 5.48 -0.21 30.30
N GLU A 122 6.78 -0.47 30.36
CA GLU A 122 7.40 -1.30 31.39
C GLU A 122 7.22 -0.72 32.81
N ASP A 123 7.16 0.60 32.95
CA ASP A 123 6.99 1.31 34.22
C ASP A 123 5.58 1.15 34.82
N LYS A 124 4.60 0.79 33.98
CA LYS A 124 3.19 0.59 34.36
C LYS A 124 2.83 -0.89 34.50
N ILE A 125 3.74 -1.79 34.17
CA ILE A 125 3.50 -3.23 34.16
C ILE A 125 4.22 -3.88 35.34
N LYS A 126 3.48 -4.68 36.11
CA LYS A 126 4.09 -5.53 37.14
C LYS A 126 4.65 -6.80 36.52
N MET A 127 5.97 -6.84 36.30
CA MET A 127 6.68 -8.02 35.80
C MET A 127 7.04 -8.98 36.94
N ILE A 128 6.76 -10.27 36.78
CA ILE A 128 7.15 -11.35 37.70
C ILE A 128 7.86 -12.45 36.90
N PHE A 129 9.18 -12.57 37.08
CA PHE A 129 10.00 -13.59 36.43
C PHE A 129 10.08 -14.89 37.25
N ALA A 130 10.50 -15.98 36.60
CA ALA A 130 10.57 -17.33 37.16
C ALA A 130 9.24 -17.80 37.77
N GLU A 131 8.11 -17.42 37.17
CA GLU A 131 6.77 -17.73 37.64
C GLU A 131 5.84 -18.10 36.48
N THR A 132 4.86 -18.97 36.74
CA THR A 132 3.85 -19.39 35.75
C THR A 132 2.50 -19.59 36.41
N VAL A 133 1.44 -19.58 35.61
CA VAL A 133 0.11 -20.03 36.07
C VAL A 133 0.11 -21.55 36.23
N ASP A 134 -0.25 -22.01 37.43
CA ASP A 134 -0.46 -23.44 37.72
C ASP A 134 -1.86 -23.86 37.27
N HIS A 135 -2.88 -23.21 37.81
CA HIS A 135 -4.27 -23.38 37.42
C HIS A 135 -5.09 -22.11 37.65
N TYR A 136 -6.29 -22.07 37.08
CA TYR A 136 -7.26 -21.01 37.33
C TYR A 136 -8.65 -21.58 37.61
N THR A 137 -9.48 -20.80 38.32
CA THR A 137 -10.90 -21.08 38.53
C THR A 137 -11.73 -19.86 38.16
N GLN A 138 -12.80 -20.09 37.40
CA GLN A 138 -13.74 -19.06 37.01
C GLN A 138 -14.68 -18.75 38.19
N CYS A 139 -14.82 -17.48 38.54
CA CYS A 139 -15.73 -17.00 39.58
C CYS A 139 -17.13 -16.71 38.98
N ASP A 140 -18.17 -16.79 39.81
CA ASP A 140 -19.57 -16.54 39.41
C ASP A 140 -19.83 -15.10 38.98
N ASP A 141 -19.01 -14.15 39.44
CA ASP A 141 -19.06 -12.72 39.09
C ASP A 141 -18.30 -12.40 37.78
N GLY A 142 -17.79 -13.41 37.10
CA GLY A 142 -17.02 -13.27 35.86
C GLY A 142 -15.50 -13.12 36.06
N LYS A 143 -15.02 -12.89 37.29
CA LYS A 143 -13.57 -12.79 37.58
C LYS A 143 -12.88 -14.16 37.54
N VAL A 144 -11.56 -14.14 37.60
CA VAL A 144 -10.72 -15.35 37.51
C VAL A 144 -9.74 -15.38 38.67
N ASP A 145 -9.84 -16.42 39.49
CA ASP A 145 -8.85 -16.75 40.51
C ASP A 145 -7.70 -17.55 39.88
N VAL A 146 -6.49 -17.05 40.01
CA VAL A 146 -5.29 -17.64 39.39
C VAL A 146 -4.30 -18.05 40.47
N THR A 147 -3.93 -19.33 40.46
CA THR A 147 -2.93 -19.89 41.36
C THR A 147 -1.58 -19.99 40.65
N PHE A 148 -0.53 -19.45 41.28
CA PHE A 148 0.82 -19.45 40.72
C PHE A 148 1.60 -20.72 41.04
N THR A 149 2.49 -21.12 40.13
CA THR A 149 3.21 -22.40 40.21
C THR A 149 4.25 -22.42 41.32
N LYS A 150 5.05 -21.36 41.47
CA LYS A 150 6.15 -21.29 42.41
C LYS A 150 5.73 -20.68 43.74
N SER A 151 5.09 -19.51 43.74
CA SER A 151 4.68 -18.87 45.01
C SER A 151 3.55 -19.61 45.71
N LYS A 152 2.73 -20.36 44.95
CA LYS A 152 1.48 -21.01 45.42
C LYS A 152 0.40 -20.03 45.89
N ASP A 153 0.58 -18.73 45.68
CA ASP A 153 -0.44 -17.74 45.95
C ASP A 153 -1.58 -17.86 44.95
N THR A 154 -2.81 -17.61 45.41
CA THR A 154 -3.98 -17.40 44.56
C THR A 154 -4.34 -15.92 44.55
N LYS A 155 -4.58 -15.35 43.36
CA LYS A 155 -4.99 -13.95 43.18
C LYS A 155 -6.11 -13.83 42.16
N THR A 156 -7.05 -12.94 42.44
CA THR A 156 -8.19 -12.65 41.58
C THR A 156 -7.85 -11.56 40.56
N TYR A 157 -8.21 -11.79 39.30
CA TYR A 157 -8.09 -10.85 38.19
C TYR A 157 -9.42 -10.73 37.44
N ASP A 158 -9.65 -9.61 36.78
CA ASP A 158 -10.83 -9.42 35.95
C ASP A 158 -10.67 -10.12 34.59
N LEU A 159 -9.43 -10.34 34.12
CA LEU A 159 -9.10 -11.02 32.87
C LEU A 159 -7.77 -11.77 32.97
N LEU A 160 -7.75 -13.02 32.50
CA LEU A 160 -6.55 -13.82 32.28
C LEU A 160 -6.27 -13.97 30.78
N VAL A 161 -5.15 -13.40 30.31
CA VAL A 161 -4.66 -13.51 28.93
C VAL A 161 -3.54 -14.55 28.88
N ALA A 162 -3.78 -15.68 28.23
CA ALA A 162 -2.78 -16.70 27.99
C ALA A 162 -1.94 -16.36 26.75
N ALA A 163 -0.72 -15.85 26.97
CA ALA A 163 0.29 -15.57 25.96
C ALA A 163 1.54 -16.45 26.16
N ASP A 164 1.36 -17.64 26.73
CA ASP A 164 2.39 -18.55 27.25
C ASP A 164 2.91 -19.55 26.19
N GLY A 165 2.54 -19.32 24.93
CA GLY A 165 3.11 -19.94 23.74
C GLY A 165 2.62 -21.36 23.43
N LEU A 166 3.33 -22.02 22.52
CA LEU A 166 2.96 -23.32 21.94
C LEU A 166 2.55 -24.37 22.99
N SER A 167 3.24 -24.43 24.13
CA SER A 167 3.00 -25.39 25.20
C SER A 167 2.04 -24.89 26.30
N SER A 168 1.14 -23.95 25.97
CA SER A 168 0.22 -23.32 26.92
C SER A 168 -0.50 -24.33 27.80
N ARG A 169 -0.33 -24.19 29.13
CA ARG A 169 -1.08 -25.00 30.11
C ARG A 169 -2.49 -24.47 30.28
N ILE A 170 -2.65 -23.14 30.17
CA ILE A 170 -3.95 -22.47 30.27
C ILE A 170 -4.88 -22.93 29.15
N ARG A 171 -4.39 -23.08 27.91
CA ARG A 171 -5.17 -23.69 26.82
C ARG A 171 -5.69 -25.08 27.17
N GLY A 172 -4.83 -25.93 27.73
CA GLY A 172 -5.23 -27.28 28.13
C GLY A 172 -6.35 -27.26 29.18
N GLN A 173 -6.24 -26.39 30.18
CA GLN A 173 -7.28 -26.22 31.20
C GLN A 173 -8.57 -25.67 30.62
N MET A 174 -8.47 -24.63 29.79
CA MET A 174 -9.60 -23.97 29.13
C MET A 174 -10.43 -24.93 28.29
N LEU A 175 -9.76 -25.81 27.56
CA LEU A 175 -10.40 -26.79 26.68
C LEU A 175 -10.68 -28.12 27.38
N ASN A 176 -10.28 -28.28 28.63
CA ASN A 176 -10.30 -29.57 29.34
C ASN A 176 -9.61 -30.71 28.56
N THR A 177 -8.44 -30.41 27.99
CA THR A 177 -7.62 -31.34 27.19
C THR A 177 -6.16 -31.33 27.66
N LYS A 178 -5.37 -32.33 27.27
CA LYS A 178 -3.92 -32.23 27.47
C LYS A 178 -3.37 -31.11 26.57
N PRO A 179 -2.41 -30.28 27.04
CA PRO A 179 -1.85 -29.18 26.25
C PRO A 179 -1.39 -29.57 24.83
N ARG A 180 -0.98 -30.82 24.61
CA ARG A 180 -0.50 -31.30 23.31
C ARG A 180 -1.59 -31.68 22.32
N GLU A 181 -2.85 -31.84 22.73
CA GLU A 181 -3.91 -32.33 21.84
C GLU A 181 -4.21 -31.37 20.69
N GLN A 182 -4.03 -30.07 20.91
CA GLN A 182 -4.24 -29.05 19.88
C GLN A 182 -2.97 -28.70 19.09
N ILE A 183 -1.87 -29.43 19.30
CA ILE A 183 -0.59 -29.18 18.65
C ILE A 183 -0.47 -30.08 17.42
N HIS A 184 -0.40 -29.46 16.25
CA HIS A 184 -0.26 -30.11 14.95
C HIS A 184 1.17 -29.95 14.42
N ASP A 185 1.96 -31.00 14.61
CA ASP A 185 3.34 -31.12 14.18
C ASP A 185 3.47 -31.06 12.64
N GLN A 186 4.34 -30.15 12.15
CA GLN A 186 4.57 -29.90 10.72
C GLN A 186 5.73 -30.72 10.13
N GLY A 187 6.33 -31.61 10.91
CA GLY A 187 7.43 -32.46 10.49
C GLY A 187 8.77 -31.74 10.35
N VAL A 188 8.96 -30.60 11.03
CA VAL A 188 10.21 -29.85 10.99
C VAL A 188 10.72 -29.58 12.39
N HIS A 189 11.98 -29.94 12.64
CA HIS A 189 12.70 -29.54 13.85
C HIS A 189 13.89 -28.66 13.47
N ALA A 190 14.14 -27.62 14.26
CA ALA A 190 15.21 -26.69 14.01
C ALA A 190 16.00 -26.39 15.29
N ALA A 191 17.33 -26.34 15.16
CA ALA A 191 18.26 -25.83 16.15
C ALA A 191 18.82 -24.48 15.72
N TYR A 192 19.03 -23.59 16.69
CA TYR A 192 19.46 -22.20 16.53
C TYR A 192 20.58 -21.91 17.52
N PHE A 193 21.65 -21.25 17.07
CA PHE A 193 22.74 -20.85 17.94
C PHE A 193 23.58 -19.72 17.32
N THR A 194 24.23 -18.93 18.18
CA THR A 194 25.28 -17.98 17.78
C THR A 194 26.58 -18.72 17.47
N ILE A 195 27.20 -18.39 16.35
CA ILE A 195 28.57 -18.77 16.02
C ILE A 195 29.48 -17.58 16.31
N LYS A 196 30.48 -17.78 17.16
CA LYS A 196 31.37 -16.72 17.67
C LYS A 196 32.27 -16.10 16.59
N GLU A 197 32.40 -16.76 15.45
CA GLU A 197 33.13 -16.31 14.28
C GLU A 197 32.17 -16.06 13.10
N ASP A 198 32.51 -15.15 12.19
CA ASP A 198 31.79 -14.99 10.93
C ASP A 198 32.20 -16.08 9.92
N LEU A 199 31.59 -17.26 10.04
CA LEU A 199 31.74 -18.36 9.07
C LEU A 199 30.97 -18.10 7.77
N LEU A 200 30.04 -17.14 7.75
CA LEU A 200 29.18 -16.87 6.60
C LEU A 200 29.89 -15.99 5.55
N GLN A 201 30.63 -14.97 6.03
CA GLN A 201 31.38 -13.98 5.24
C GLN A 201 30.53 -13.36 4.12
N SER A 202 29.27 -13.05 4.43
CA SER A 202 28.27 -12.60 3.47
C SER A 202 27.09 -11.94 4.18
N ARG A 203 26.50 -10.91 3.54
CA ARG A 203 25.22 -10.31 3.96
C ARG A 203 23.99 -11.07 3.44
N LEU A 204 24.20 -11.98 2.48
CA LEU A 204 23.20 -12.97 2.07
C LEU A 204 23.31 -14.18 2.97
N ALA A 205 22.19 -14.60 3.56
CA ALA A 205 22.09 -15.91 4.21
C ALA A 205 22.36 -17.03 3.20
N LYS A 206 22.95 -18.13 3.65
CA LYS A 206 23.29 -19.28 2.79
C LYS A 206 22.55 -20.52 3.25
N TRP A 207 21.74 -21.06 2.34
CA TRP A 207 20.92 -22.24 2.54
C TRP A 207 21.52 -23.43 1.80
N HIS A 208 21.99 -24.43 2.55
CA HIS A 208 22.53 -25.67 2.00
C HIS A 208 21.65 -26.86 2.38
N ASN A 209 21.27 -27.69 1.41
CA ASN A 209 20.57 -28.94 1.67
C ASN A 209 21.45 -30.15 1.41
N ASP A 210 21.29 -31.12 2.30
CA ASP A 210 21.74 -32.48 2.11
C ASP A 210 20.52 -33.43 2.05
N THR A 211 20.76 -34.67 1.66
CA THR A 211 19.75 -35.74 1.65
C THR A 211 19.12 -35.94 3.03
N LYS A 212 17.99 -36.66 3.07
CA LYS A 212 17.18 -36.91 4.28
C LYS A 212 16.61 -35.62 4.92
N GLY A 213 16.34 -34.61 4.09
CA GLY A 213 15.70 -33.36 4.54
C GLY A 213 16.54 -32.52 5.50
N ARG A 214 17.88 -32.64 5.40
CA ARG A 214 18.83 -31.95 6.27
C ARG A 214 19.22 -30.60 5.68
N VAL A 215 19.25 -29.56 6.51
CA VAL A 215 19.65 -28.21 6.11
C VAL A 215 20.71 -27.69 7.07
N VAL A 216 21.75 -27.09 6.49
CA VAL A 216 22.65 -26.18 7.20
C VAL A 216 22.36 -24.78 6.67
N LEU A 217 21.92 -23.89 7.55
CA LEU A 217 21.60 -22.50 7.21
C LEU A 217 22.44 -21.55 8.06
N LEU A 218 23.22 -20.70 7.39
CA LEU A 218 23.95 -19.61 8.04
C LEU A 218 23.32 -18.26 7.68
N ARG A 219 23.14 -17.40 8.68
CA ARG A 219 22.56 -16.06 8.53
C ARG A 219 23.48 -14.99 9.11
N PRO A 220 23.47 -13.76 8.56
CA PRO A 220 24.29 -12.68 9.08
C PRO A 220 23.86 -12.31 10.50
N ASP A 221 24.83 -11.88 11.31
CA ASP A 221 24.61 -11.25 12.60
C ASP A 221 25.24 -9.85 12.56
N PRO A 222 24.46 -8.76 12.78
CA PRO A 222 24.99 -7.40 12.71
C PRO A 222 25.91 -7.04 13.89
N ASP A 223 26.18 -7.97 14.82
CA ASP A 223 27.06 -7.73 15.96
C ASP A 223 28.46 -7.25 15.53
N PRO A 224 28.96 -6.13 16.10
CA PRO A 224 30.27 -5.57 15.76
C PRO A 224 31.46 -6.51 15.97
N ALA A 225 31.32 -7.56 16.78
CA ALA A 225 32.36 -8.55 17.04
C ALA A 225 32.62 -9.52 15.87
N GLY A 226 31.82 -9.48 14.80
CA GLY A 226 32.00 -10.32 13.62
C GLY A 226 31.57 -11.77 13.86
N ARG A 227 30.25 -11.97 13.98
CA ARG A 227 29.62 -13.27 14.27
C ARG A 227 28.69 -13.71 13.14
N SER A 228 28.23 -14.96 13.20
CA SER A 228 27.19 -15.49 12.31
C SER A 228 26.16 -16.32 13.08
N ARG A 229 24.97 -16.55 12.50
CA ARG A 229 23.92 -17.39 13.11
C ARG A 229 23.83 -18.74 12.44
N GLY A 230 23.94 -19.81 13.23
CA GLY A 230 23.86 -21.19 12.78
C GLY A 230 22.48 -21.81 12.96
N HIS A 231 22.05 -22.55 11.95
CA HIS A 231 20.82 -23.34 11.98
C HIS A 231 21.06 -24.74 11.44
N PHE A 232 20.54 -25.73 12.17
CA PHE A 232 20.32 -27.07 11.64
C PHE A 232 18.81 -27.31 11.55
N ILE A 233 18.32 -27.72 10.38
CA ILE A 233 16.91 -28.02 10.16
C ILE A 233 16.78 -29.46 9.67
N ASN A 234 15.87 -30.21 10.28
CA ASN A 234 15.48 -31.55 9.87
C ASN A 234 14.01 -31.55 9.47
N ALA A 235 13.74 -31.71 8.17
CA ALA A 235 12.40 -31.92 7.64
C ALA A 235 12.15 -33.43 7.47
N THR A 236 11.22 -33.96 8.24
CA THR A 236 10.90 -35.39 8.32
C THR A 236 9.51 -35.67 7.74
N PRO A 237 9.39 -36.56 6.73
CA PRO A 237 8.09 -36.90 6.15
C PRO A 237 7.23 -37.68 7.15
N LYS A 238 5.90 -37.59 7.03
CA LYS A 238 4.94 -38.20 7.98
C LYS A 238 5.13 -39.72 8.17
N ASN A 239 5.67 -40.41 7.17
CA ASN A 239 5.91 -41.85 7.21
C ASN A 239 7.23 -42.25 7.90
N ASP A 240 8.16 -41.32 8.14
CA ASP A 240 9.39 -41.59 8.88
C ASP A 240 9.18 -41.39 10.39
N VAL A 241 8.42 -42.33 10.95
CA VAL A 241 8.03 -42.33 12.36
C VAL A 241 9.23 -42.51 13.29
N ASP A 242 10.27 -43.23 12.85
CA ASP A 242 11.46 -43.48 13.66
C ASP A 242 12.28 -42.20 13.85
N MET A 243 12.62 -41.51 12.76
CA MET A 243 13.37 -40.25 12.84
C MET A 243 12.60 -39.20 13.66
N LYS A 244 11.30 -39.07 13.42
CA LYS A 244 10.43 -38.17 14.18
C LYS A 244 10.42 -38.49 15.67
N ARG A 245 10.38 -39.77 16.04
CA ARG A 245 10.46 -40.22 17.44
C ARG A 245 11.82 -39.86 18.04
N ARG A 246 12.92 -40.07 17.33
CA ARG A 246 14.28 -39.71 17.79
C ARG A 246 14.41 -38.21 18.05
N LEU A 247 14.00 -37.37 17.11
CA LEU A 247 14.02 -35.91 17.24
C LEU A 247 13.15 -35.41 18.41
N ASN A 248 11.95 -35.98 18.57
CA ASN A 248 11.05 -35.63 19.68
C ASN A 248 11.57 -36.08 21.06
N ASN A 249 12.24 -37.24 21.12
CA ASN A 249 12.86 -37.71 22.35
C ASN A 249 14.04 -36.82 22.74
N ALA A 250 14.94 -36.52 21.79
CA ALA A 250 16.06 -35.61 22.03
C ALA A 250 15.59 -34.22 22.48
N LEU A 251 14.55 -33.66 21.83
CA LEU A 251 13.95 -32.37 22.22
C LEU A 251 13.38 -32.41 23.65
N LYS A 252 12.84 -33.55 24.07
CA LYS A 252 12.29 -33.74 25.43
C LYS A 252 13.40 -33.91 26.47
N GLU A 253 14.50 -34.55 26.12
CA GLU A 253 15.65 -34.81 26.99
C GLU A 253 16.49 -33.54 27.23
N GLY A 254 16.57 -32.66 26.23
CA GLY A 254 17.13 -31.31 26.37
C GLY A 254 18.24 -31.01 25.37
N ASN A 255 18.90 -29.87 25.57
CA ASN A 255 19.86 -29.33 24.61
C ASN A 255 21.03 -30.28 24.31
N GLU A 256 21.62 -30.94 25.31
CA GLU A 256 22.76 -31.86 25.10
C GLU A 256 22.38 -33.04 24.21
N ALA A 257 21.29 -33.74 24.52
CA ALA A 257 20.80 -34.87 23.73
C ALA A 257 20.46 -34.45 22.29
N TYR A 258 19.95 -33.23 22.11
CA TYR A 258 19.67 -32.70 20.78
C TYR A 258 20.96 -32.36 20.02
N MET A 259 21.98 -31.79 20.67
CA MET A 259 23.28 -31.54 20.07
C MET A 259 23.98 -32.85 19.66
N ASP A 260 23.95 -33.89 20.51
CA ASP A 260 24.46 -35.23 20.17
C ASP A 260 23.80 -35.77 18.89
N LEU A 261 22.47 -35.61 18.79
CA LEU A 261 21.71 -36.03 17.62
C LEU A 261 22.07 -35.21 16.37
N MET A 262 22.26 -33.89 16.49
CA MET A 262 22.70 -33.07 15.36
C MET A 262 24.10 -33.48 14.86
N GLU A 263 25.03 -33.79 15.76
CA GLU A 263 26.36 -34.30 15.38
C GLU A 263 26.26 -35.62 14.62
N GLU A 264 25.44 -36.56 15.10
CA GLU A 264 25.19 -37.81 14.37
C GLU A 264 24.60 -37.53 12.98
N LEU A 265 23.53 -36.72 12.92
CA LEU A 265 22.75 -36.50 11.71
C LEU A 265 23.46 -35.62 10.67
N PHE A 266 24.41 -34.77 11.04
CA PHE A 266 25.08 -33.85 10.11
C PHE A 266 26.57 -34.13 9.94
N SER A 267 27.11 -35.18 10.57
CA SER A 267 28.55 -35.56 10.48
C SER A 267 29.06 -35.79 9.05
N ASP A 268 28.19 -36.32 8.17
CA ASP A 268 28.43 -36.60 6.75
C ASP A 268 27.92 -35.49 5.82
N ALA A 269 27.27 -34.45 6.34
CA ALA A 269 26.71 -33.38 5.52
C ALA A 269 27.80 -32.50 4.88
N GLY A 270 27.52 -31.99 3.68
CA GLY A 270 28.44 -31.14 2.90
C GLY A 270 28.61 -29.70 3.43
N TRP A 271 29.31 -28.88 2.63
CA TRP A 271 29.55 -27.45 2.91
C TRP A 271 30.25 -27.23 4.27
N LEU A 272 29.71 -26.34 5.12
CA LEU A 272 30.27 -25.94 6.40
C LEU A 272 29.69 -26.74 7.58
N ALA A 273 29.07 -27.90 7.36
CA ALA A 273 28.45 -28.68 8.43
C ALA A 273 29.40 -28.96 9.62
N LYS A 274 30.63 -29.44 9.35
CA LYS A 274 31.62 -29.75 10.40
C LYS A 274 32.04 -28.54 11.25
N PRO A 275 32.48 -27.40 10.68
CA PRO A 275 32.79 -26.22 11.49
C PRO A 275 31.55 -25.66 12.20
N VAL A 276 30.35 -25.77 11.61
CA VAL A 276 29.10 -25.34 12.25
C VAL A 276 28.71 -26.25 13.42
N LEU A 277 28.92 -27.57 13.33
CA LEU A 277 28.76 -28.52 14.45
C LEU A 277 29.70 -28.21 15.60
N LYS A 278 30.96 -27.88 15.30
CA LYS A 278 31.92 -27.43 16.32
C LYS A 278 31.42 -26.15 17.01
N ALA A 279 31.00 -25.16 16.23
CA ALA A 279 30.48 -23.90 16.76
C ALA A 279 29.19 -24.08 17.59
N MET A 280 28.35 -25.05 17.24
CA MET A 280 27.15 -25.40 18.01
C MET A 280 27.50 -25.75 19.47
N ARG A 281 28.54 -26.56 19.68
CA ARG A 281 29.01 -26.94 21.04
C ARG A 281 29.66 -25.78 21.81
N GLU A 282 30.22 -24.81 21.09
CA GLU A 282 30.86 -23.64 21.68
C GLU A 282 29.86 -22.49 21.97
N SER A 283 28.59 -22.65 21.56
CA SER A 283 27.54 -21.65 21.75
C SER A 283 27.00 -21.65 23.18
N ASP A 284 26.76 -20.43 23.68
CA ASP A 284 26.15 -20.19 24.99
C ASP A 284 24.62 -20.02 24.92
N ASP A 285 24.04 -20.01 23.71
CA ASP A 285 22.62 -19.70 23.46
C ASP A 285 21.89 -20.73 22.60
N PHE A 286 22.37 -21.99 22.60
CA PHE A 286 21.74 -23.07 21.86
C PHE A 286 20.25 -23.26 22.24
N TYR A 287 19.41 -23.30 21.22
CA TYR A 287 17.97 -23.51 21.36
C TYR A 287 17.44 -24.41 20.25
N CYS A 288 16.53 -25.32 20.59
CA CYS A 288 15.85 -26.17 19.62
C CYS A 288 14.33 -26.04 19.74
N SER A 289 13.64 -26.18 18.61
CA SER A 289 12.19 -26.06 18.53
C SER A 289 11.57 -26.99 17.50
N LEU A 290 10.35 -27.43 17.79
CA LEU A 290 9.45 -28.09 16.85
C LEU A 290 8.59 -27.05 16.14
N PHE A 291 8.52 -27.12 14.81
CA PHE A 291 7.55 -26.35 14.04
C PHE A 291 6.20 -27.06 14.16
N ALA A 292 5.28 -26.43 14.87
CA ALA A 292 3.94 -26.95 15.05
C ALA A 292 2.93 -25.80 15.01
N GLN A 293 1.74 -26.14 14.53
CA GLN A 293 0.58 -25.27 14.59
C GLN A 293 -0.21 -25.53 15.87
N VAL A 294 -0.85 -24.50 16.45
CA VAL A 294 -1.90 -24.71 17.46
C VAL A 294 -3.25 -24.47 16.79
N ARG A 295 -4.09 -25.50 16.72
CA ARG A 295 -5.44 -25.40 16.13
C ARG A 295 -6.48 -25.43 17.24
N SER A 296 -6.55 -24.37 18.04
CA SER A 296 -7.53 -24.29 19.12
C SER A 296 -8.94 -24.14 18.54
N PRO A 297 -9.96 -24.90 18.99
CA PRO A 297 -11.33 -24.80 18.47
C PRO A 297 -11.99 -23.46 18.80
N GLN A 298 -11.63 -22.87 19.94
CA GLN A 298 -12.07 -21.58 20.45
C GLN A 298 -10.87 -20.82 21.06
N LEU A 299 -10.95 -19.50 21.13
CA LEU A 299 -9.90 -18.63 21.66
C LEU A 299 -10.27 -18.01 23.00
N GLN A 300 -11.55 -18.00 23.37
CA GLN A 300 -11.98 -17.63 24.71
C GLN A 300 -12.73 -18.77 25.40
N SER A 301 -12.85 -18.66 26.72
CA SER A 301 -13.71 -19.49 27.54
C SER A 301 -15.03 -18.77 27.82
N SER A 302 -16.06 -19.48 28.29
CA SER A 302 -17.33 -18.86 28.74
C SER A 302 -17.19 -17.89 29.93
N GLY A 303 -15.97 -17.70 30.45
CA GLY A 303 -15.60 -16.70 31.44
C GLY A 303 -14.33 -15.94 31.01
N ASN A 304 -13.75 -15.11 31.88
CA ASN A 304 -12.78 -14.08 31.47
C ASN A 304 -11.35 -14.62 31.24
N VAL A 305 -11.22 -15.66 30.42
CA VAL A 305 -9.95 -16.27 29.99
C VAL A 305 -9.88 -16.31 28.47
N VAL A 306 -8.75 -15.87 27.91
CA VAL A 306 -8.52 -15.78 26.46
C VAL A 306 -7.11 -16.24 26.07
N LEU A 307 -7.00 -16.89 24.91
CA LEU A 307 -5.75 -17.30 24.28
C LEU A 307 -5.28 -16.24 23.28
N LEU A 308 -3.99 -15.91 23.35
CA LEU A 308 -3.37 -14.88 22.52
C LEU A 308 -2.03 -15.36 21.95
N GLY A 309 -1.80 -15.11 20.67
CA GLY A 309 -0.61 -15.55 19.94
C GLY A 309 -0.48 -17.07 19.89
N ASP A 310 0.77 -17.56 19.99
CA ASP A 310 1.10 -18.98 19.91
C ASP A 310 0.39 -19.87 20.93
N ALA A 311 -0.18 -19.31 22.00
CA ALA A 311 -1.01 -20.06 22.95
C ALA A 311 -2.33 -20.55 22.32
N GLY A 312 -2.93 -19.78 21.40
CA GLY A 312 -4.17 -20.13 20.72
C GLY A 312 -3.98 -20.61 19.28
N TYR A 313 -3.01 -20.02 18.58
CA TYR A 313 -2.92 -20.12 17.12
C TYR A 313 -1.48 -20.04 16.57
N ALA A 314 -0.54 -20.73 17.22
CA ALA A 314 0.82 -20.81 16.70
C ALA A 314 0.79 -21.26 15.23
N THR A 315 1.52 -20.55 14.39
CA THR A 315 1.61 -20.82 12.95
C THR A 315 3.04 -20.49 12.51
N PRO A 316 3.91 -21.50 12.29
CA PRO A 316 5.30 -21.26 11.90
C PRO A 316 5.38 -20.37 10.65
N GLY A 317 6.33 -19.42 10.62
CA GLY A 317 6.45 -18.42 9.55
C GLY A 317 5.59 -17.15 9.74
N PHE A 318 4.42 -17.26 10.38
CA PHE A 318 3.46 -16.16 10.54
C PHE A 318 3.14 -15.78 11.99
N GLY A 319 3.65 -16.55 12.97
CA GLY A 319 3.27 -16.42 14.38
C GLY A 319 3.53 -15.03 14.98
N THR A 320 4.59 -14.35 14.56
CA THR A 320 4.90 -12.98 15.02
C THR A 320 3.86 -11.97 14.50
N SER A 321 3.53 -12.00 13.22
CA SER A 321 2.50 -11.15 12.63
C SER A 321 1.15 -11.39 13.32
N LEU A 322 0.74 -12.66 13.49
CA LEU A 322 -0.51 -13.03 14.15
C LEU A 322 -0.54 -12.61 15.63
N ALA A 323 0.59 -12.69 16.34
CA ALA A 323 0.70 -12.22 17.71
C ALA A 323 0.52 -10.69 17.83
N ILE A 324 1.06 -9.93 16.88
CA ILE A 324 0.90 -8.46 16.81
C ILE A 324 -0.56 -8.11 16.51
N MET A 325 -1.15 -8.74 15.49
CA MET A 325 -2.55 -8.54 15.11
C MET A 325 -3.51 -8.88 16.26
N GLY A 326 -3.33 -10.06 16.87
CA GLY A 326 -4.18 -10.50 17.97
C GLY A 326 -4.09 -9.58 19.20
N GLY A 327 -2.89 -9.10 19.55
CA GLY A 327 -2.70 -8.18 20.67
C GLY A 327 -3.39 -6.84 20.46
N TYR A 328 -3.34 -6.30 19.23
CA TYR A 328 -4.04 -5.08 18.82
C TYR A 328 -5.57 -5.25 18.89
N VAL A 329 -6.11 -6.29 18.25
CA VAL A 329 -7.56 -6.56 18.20
C VAL A 329 -8.11 -6.80 19.60
N LEU A 330 -7.48 -7.64 20.42
CA LEU A 330 -7.97 -7.95 21.76
C LEU A 330 -8.07 -6.69 22.64
N ALA A 331 -7.04 -5.84 22.61
CA ALA A 331 -7.06 -4.57 23.35
C ALA A 331 -8.12 -3.60 22.81
N GLY A 332 -8.34 -3.55 21.50
CA GLY A 332 -9.32 -2.69 20.85
C GLY A 332 -10.76 -3.10 21.16
N GLU A 333 -11.05 -4.40 21.15
CA GLU A 333 -12.38 -4.91 21.52
C GLU A 333 -12.69 -4.65 23.00
N LEU A 334 -11.70 -4.76 23.90
CA LEU A 334 -11.83 -4.39 25.32
C LEU A 334 -12.08 -2.89 25.50
N MET A 335 -11.52 -2.05 24.64
CA MET A 335 -11.77 -0.61 24.66
C MET A 335 -13.18 -0.27 24.19
N ASN A 336 -13.66 -0.92 23.12
CA ASN A 336 -15.02 -0.73 22.62
C ASN A 336 -16.09 -1.21 23.61
N ARG A 337 -15.75 -2.16 24.48
CA ARG A 337 -16.65 -2.77 25.47
C ARG A 337 -16.05 -2.72 26.87
N PRO A 338 -15.86 -1.53 27.47
CA PRO A 338 -15.10 -1.36 28.72
C PRO A 338 -15.78 -2.00 29.95
N SER A 339 -17.06 -2.34 29.85
CA SER A 339 -17.83 -2.99 30.92
C SER A 339 -18.33 -4.40 30.54
N ASP A 340 -17.94 -4.90 29.37
CA ASP A 340 -18.35 -6.22 28.86
C ASP A 340 -17.13 -6.97 28.32
N VAL A 341 -16.35 -7.53 29.25
CA VAL A 341 -15.14 -8.31 28.95
C VAL A 341 -15.50 -9.50 28.08
N GLN A 342 -16.56 -10.24 28.41
CA GLN A 342 -17.00 -11.40 27.64
C GLN A 342 -17.34 -11.06 26.18
N GLY A 343 -18.12 -10.01 25.95
CA GLY A 343 -18.44 -9.54 24.60
C GLY A 343 -17.20 -9.09 23.83
N ALA A 344 -16.21 -8.49 24.50
CA ALA A 344 -14.93 -8.16 23.87
C ALA A 344 -14.15 -9.41 23.44
N LEU A 345 -14.09 -10.43 24.31
CA LEU A 345 -13.42 -11.70 23.99
C LEU A 345 -14.10 -12.43 22.82
N ALA A 346 -15.43 -12.42 22.79
CA ALA A 346 -16.20 -13.01 21.70
C ALA A 346 -15.98 -12.29 20.37
N ALA A 347 -15.93 -10.95 20.37
CA ALA A 347 -15.65 -10.16 19.17
C ALA A 347 -14.23 -10.41 18.64
N TYR A 348 -13.24 -10.47 19.54
CA TYR A 348 -11.86 -10.84 19.20
C TYR A 348 -11.79 -12.23 18.55
N GLU A 349 -12.45 -13.23 19.13
CA GLU A 349 -12.51 -14.57 18.55
C GLU A 349 -13.19 -14.56 17.18
N SER A 350 -14.33 -13.86 17.04
CA SER A 350 -15.08 -13.83 15.78
C SER A 350 -14.28 -13.24 14.61
N LEU A 351 -13.34 -12.33 14.88
CA LEU A 351 -12.46 -11.77 13.86
C LEU A 351 -11.22 -12.63 13.62
N MET A 352 -10.52 -13.02 14.69
CA MET A 352 -9.22 -13.68 14.58
C MET A 352 -9.33 -15.16 14.19
N GLN A 353 -10.34 -15.87 14.70
CA GLN A 353 -10.45 -17.32 14.54
C GLN A 353 -10.63 -17.76 13.08
N PRO A 354 -11.49 -17.13 12.24
CA PRO A 354 -11.61 -17.49 10.82
C PRO A 354 -10.34 -17.18 10.04
N PHE A 355 -9.70 -16.03 10.31
CA PHE A 355 -8.50 -15.60 9.62
C PHE A 355 -7.31 -16.54 9.91
N VAL A 356 -7.07 -16.84 11.18
CA VAL A 356 -6.04 -17.81 11.60
C VAL A 356 -6.25 -19.17 10.94
N LYS A 357 -7.50 -19.68 10.91
CA LYS A 357 -7.79 -20.98 10.31
C LYS A 357 -7.42 -21.02 8.83
N LYS A 358 -7.54 -19.90 8.11
CA LYS A 358 -7.12 -19.79 6.71
C LYS A 358 -5.60 -19.89 6.53
N GLN A 359 -4.83 -19.43 7.51
CA GLN A 359 -3.37 -19.51 7.52
C GLN A 359 -2.82 -20.87 7.99
N GLN A 360 -3.70 -21.77 8.47
CA GLN A 360 -3.33 -23.09 8.97
C GLN A 360 -3.68 -24.18 7.94
N GLY A 361 -2.75 -25.11 7.73
CA GLY A 361 -2.92 -26.18 6.75
C GLY A 361 -1.98 -27.35 6.99
N ASP A 362 -2.24 -28.47 6.31
CA ASP A 362 -1.44 -29.70 6.34
C ASP A 362 -0.48 -29.80 5.13
N THR A 363 -0.16 -28.68 4.48
CA THR A 363 0.56 -28.65 3.22
C THR A 363 2.03 -29.11 3.37
N PRO A 364 2.57 -29.90 2.43
CA PRO A 364 3.93 -30.45 2.52
C PRO A 364 5.05 -29.45 2.16
N GLU A 365 4.80 -28.14 2.27
CA GLU A 365 5.68 -27.06 1.77
C GLU A 365 7.12 -27.19 2.28
N TRP A 366 7.30 -27.50 3.57
CA TRP A 366 8.61 -27.71 4.16
C TRP A 366 9.35 -28.94 3.62
N LEU A 367 8.64 -30.00 3.22
CA LEU A 367 9.25 -31.21 2.64
C LEU A 367 9.63 -30.99 1.17
N VAL A 368 8.91 -30.11 0.49
CA VAL A 368 9.19 -29.72 -0.88
C VAL A 368 10.43 -28.82 -0.94
N LEU A 369 10.55 -27.86 -0.01
CA LEU A 369 11.77 -27.07 0.17
C LEU A 369 12.97 -27.90 0.59
N ASN A 370 12.74 -29.01 1.31
CA ASN A 370 13.78 -29.87 1.86
C ASN A 370 13.63 -31.33 1.41
N PRO A 371 13.93 -31.64 0.12
CA PRO A 371 13.74 -32.97 -0.43
C PRO A 371 14.57 -34.04 0.29
N GLN A 372 14.02 -35.25 0.36
CA GLN A 372 14.65 -36.37 1.07
C GLN A 372 15.76 -37.06 0.27
N THR A 373 15.80 -36.91 -1.05
CA THR A 373 16.70 -37.64 -1.96
C THR A 373 17.56 -36.70 -2.78
N ALA A 374 18.74 -37.18 -3.21
CA ALA A 374 19.64 -36.41 -4.07
C ALA A 374 18.98 -36.01 -5.41
N TRP A 375 18.11 -36.87 -5.95
CA TRP A 375 17.35 -36.58 -7.16
C TRP A 375 16.30 -35.47 -6.93
N GLY A 376 15.60 -35.50 -5.79
CA GLY A 376 14.66 -34.44 -5.41
C GLY A 376 15.35 -33.08 -5.23
N ILE A 377 16.53 -33.07 -4.58
CA ILE A 377 17.37 -31.87 -4.45
C ILE A 377 17.74 -31.33 -5.83
N LYS A 378 18.20 -32.20 -6.74
CA LYS A 378 18.56 -31.78 -8.10
C LYS A 378 17.39 -31.16 -8.89
N ILE A 379 16.18 -31.71 -8.76
CA ILE A 379 14.98 -31.13 -9.40
C ILE A 379 14.69 -29.75 -8.85
N ARG A 380 14.59 -29.62 -7.53
CA ARG A 380 14.34 -28.34 -6.86
C ARG A 380 15.41 -27.31 -7.23
N ASP A 381 16.68 -27.69 -7.21
CA ASP A 381 17.80 -26.79 -7.51
C ASP A 381 17.76 -26.31 -8.96
N THR A 382 17.37 -27.19 -9.89
CA THR A 382 17.17 -26.81 -11.30
C THR A 382 16.03 -25.80 -11.43
N LEU A 383 14.93 -25.98 -10.69
CA LEU A 383 13.81 -25.03 -10.66
C LEU A 383 14.22 -23.68 -10.06
N LEU A 384 14.88 -23.67 -8.89
CA LEU A 384 15.34 -22.45 -8.23
C LEU A 384 16.37 -21.70 -9.08
N TRP A 385 17.31 -22.42 -9.71
CA TRP A 385 18.28 -21.86 -10.65
C TRP A 385 17.59 -21.22 -11.86
N ALA A 386 16.61 -21.89 -12.46
CA ALA A 386 15.86 -21.36 -13.60
C ALA A 386 15.07 -20.10 -13.22
N VAL A 387 14.39 -20.10 -12.08
CA VAL A 387 13.63 -18.93 -11.58
C VAL A 387 14.56 -17.75 -11.31
N ALA A 388 15.69 -17.97 -10.62
CA ALA A 388 16.67 -16.91 -10.34
C ALA A 388 17.36 -16.39 -11.60
N GLY A 389 17.70 -17.28 -12.55
CA GLY A 389 18.42 -16.94 -13.78
C GLY A 389 17.59 -16.17 -14.81
N LEU A 390 16.29 -16.45 -14.90
CA LEU A 390 15.39 -15.79 -15.86
C LEU A 390 14.90 -14.40 -15.40
N LYS A 391 15.26 -13.97 -14.18
CA LYS A 391 14.80 -12.70 -13.55
C LYS A 391 13.27 -12.52 -13.65
N LEU A 392 12.53 -13.61 -13.58
CA LEU A 392 11.07 -13.62 -13.59
C LEU A 392 10.58 -13.27 -12.18
N ASP A 393 10.65 -11.99 -11.84
CA ASP A 393 10.05 -11.36 -10.67
C ASP A 393 8.59 -11.80 -10.43
N ARG A 394 7.81 -12.04 -11.48
CA ARG A 394 6.44 -12.59 -11.38
C ARG A 394 6.35 -14.08 -11.04
N LEU A 395 7.35 -14.89 -11.39
CA LEU A 395 7.42 -16.29 -10.95
C LEU A 395 7.89 -16.41 -9.50
N MET A 396 8.58 -15.39 -8.98
CA MET A 396 8.86 -15.28 -7.55
C MET A 396 7.58 -15.15 -6.72
N ILE A 397 6.51 -14.54 -7.24
CA ILE A 397 5.20 -14.51 -6.55
C ILE A 397 4.60 -15.91 -6.48
N ILE A 398 4.60 -16.65 -7.59
CA ILE A 398 4.10 -18.03 -7.64
C ILE A 398 4.93 -18.93 -6.73
N VAL A 399 6.26 -18.76 -6.73
CA VAL A 399 7.17 -19.49 -5.84
C VAL A 399 6.91 -19.07 -4.39
N SER A 400 6.83 -17.79 -4.05
CA SER A 400 6.52 -17.31 -2.68
C SER A 400 5.16 -17.77 -2.16
N HIS A 401 4.14 -17.87 -3.03
CA HIS A 401 2.84 -18.43 -2.70
C HIS A 401 2.91 -19.95 -2.50
N TRP A 402 3.69 -20.65 -3.34
CA TRP A 402 3.96 -22.09 -3.22
C TRP A 402 4.87 -22.45 -2.03
N LEU A 403 5.67 -21.49 -1.56
CA LEU A 403 6.56 -21.60 -0.41
C LEU A 403 5.95 -21.11 0.91
N GLY A 404 4.68 -20.66 0.90
CA GLY A 404 3.98 -20.20 2.10
C GLY A 404 4.59 -18.95 2.73
N ILE A 405 5.08 -18.00 1.92
CA ILE A 405 5.80 -16.80 2.40
C ILE A 405 4.91 -15.54 2.40
N GLN A 406 3.78 -15.58 1.69
CA GLN A 406 2.86 -14.45 1.54
C GLN A 406 1.61 -14.64 2.40
N GLU A 407 1.36 -13.71 3.32
CA GLU A 407 0.11 -13.65 4.12
C GLU A 407 -0.97 -12.91 3.33
N ASP A 408 -2.23 -13.33 3.47
CA ASP A 408 -3.37 -12.50 3.11
C ASP A 408 -3.42 -11.26 4.02
N LYS A 409 -3.70 -10.08 3.45
CA LYS A 409 -3.90 -8.87 4.26
C LYS A 409 -5.28 -8.92 4.90
N LEU A 410 -5.34 -9.03 6.23
CA LEU A 410 -6.59 -8.82 6.98
C LEU A 410 -6.78 -7.32 7.20
N GLU A 411 -7.90 -6.76 6.75
CA GLU A 411 -8.26 -5.38 7.05
C GLU A 411 -8.44 -5.23 8.58
N MET A 412 -7.57 -4.44 9.20
CA MET A 412 -7.57 -4.29 10.65
C MET A 412 -8.66 -3.30 11.07
N PRO A 413 -9.46 -3.61 12.11
CA PRO A 413 -10.43 -2.66 12.64
C PRO A 413 -9.75 -1.38 13.11
N SER A 414 -10.36 -0.24 12.79
CA SER A 414 -9.94 1.05 13.34
C SER A 414 -10.61 1.25 14.69
N TYR A 415 -9.81 1.22 15.76
CA TYR A 415 -10.30 1.50 17.11
C TYR A 415 -10.05 2.97 17.50
N PRO A 416 -10.96 3.63 18.24
CA PRO A 416 -10.81 5.01 18.67
C PRO A 416 -9.84 5.13 19.87
N TRP A 417 -8.56 4.81 19.64
CA TRP A 417 -7.53 4.87 20.68
C TRP A 417 -7.46 6.28 21.29
N PRO A 418 -7.39 6.42 22.62
CA PRO A 418 -7.23 7.73 23.25
C PRO A 418 -5.97 8.40 22.70
N GLU A 419 -6.11 9.58 22.11
CA GLU A 419 -4.97 10.41 21.73
C GLU A 419 -4.15 10.68 23.00
N GLU A 420 -2.84 10.47 22.94
CA GLU A 420 -1.97 10.95 24.00
C GLU A 420 -2.08 12.47 24.04
N LYS A 421 -2.85 12.99 25.01
CA LYS A 421 -2.51 14.28 25.60
C LYS A 421 -1.12 14.07 26.19
N MET A 422 -0.08 14.43 25.44
CA MET A 422 1.24 14.63 25.97
C MET A 422 1.09 15.45 27.25
N SER A 423 1.25 14.80 28.41
CA SER A 423 1.01 15.50 29.67
C SER A 423 2.03 16.64 29.73
N ALA A 424 1.52 17.86 29.86
CA ALA A 424 2.30 19.09 29.98
C ALA A 424 3.39 19.03 31.08
N MET A 425 3.37 17.99 31.90
CA MET A 425 4.31 17.74 32.99
C MET A 425 5.65 17.13 32.53
N ARG A 426 5.67 16.25 31.52
CA ARG A 426 6.95 15.75 30.93
C ARG A 426 7.64 16.81 30.07
N LEU A 427 6.85 17.64 29.38
CA LEU A 427 7.37 18.80 28.64
C LEU A 427 7.93 19.88 29.59
N ARG A 428 7.32 20.09 30.77
CA ARG A 428 7.81 21.06 31.78
C ARG A 428 9.10 20.63 32.48
N TRP A 429 9.36 19.32 32.63
CA TRP A 429 10.60 18.82 33.22
C TRP A 429 11.76 18.85 32.22
N LEU A 430 11.52 18.45 30.97
CA LEU A 430 12.51 18.55 29.90
C LEU A 430 12.78 20.03 29.53
N ALA A 431 11.74 20.87 29.44
CA ALA A 431 11.92 22.30 29.24
C ALA A 431 12.68 22.96 30.40
N ARG A 432 12.49 22.56 31.67
CA ARG A 432 13.25 23.12 32.80
C ARG A 432 14.73 22.74 32.78
N CYS A 433 15.09 21.53 32.33
CA CYS A 433 16.49 21.13 32.15
C CYS A 433 17.16 21.83 30.96
N PHE A 434 16.39 22.21 29.93
CA PHE A 434 16.90 22.99 28.80
C PHE A 434 16.93 24.50 29.06
N ILE A 435 16.00 25.05 29.87
CA ILE A 435 15.91 26.47 30.21
C ILE A 435 17.10 26.94 31.06
N THR A 436 17.77 26.06 31.81
CA THR A 436 19.01 26.41 32.53
C THR A 436 20.21 26.65 31.61
N LEU A 437 20.16 26.26 30.34
CA LEU A 437 21.23 26.52 29.35
C LEU A 437 20.90 27.65 28.36
N SER A 438 19.62 28.01 28.20
CA SER A 438 19.19 29.05 27.24
C SER A 438 19.05 30.45 27.84
N LEU A 439 19.11 30.60 29.17
CA LEU A 439 18.88 31.87 29.87
C LEU A 439 20.05 32.88 29.83
N LEU A 440 21.10 32.62 29.05
CA LEU A 440 22.22 33.57 28.87
C LEU A 440 22.21 34.35 27.55
N GLY A 441 21.21 34.15 26.69
CA GLY A 441 21.24 34.69 25.32
C GLY A 441 19.95 35.35 24.86
N THR A 442 19.35 36.28 25.61
CA THR A 442 18.37 37.24 25.02
C THR A 442 18.12 38.44 25.93
N VAL A 443 19.05 39.40 25.91
CA VAL A 443 18.69 40.82 26.01
C VAL A 443 19.04 41.40 24.65
N LEU A 444 18.05 42.06 24.02
CA LEU A 444 18.04 42.73 22.70
C LEU A 444 17.31 41.96 21.59
N ALA A 445 16.01 42.19 21.51
CA ALA A 445 15.31 42.48 20.25
C ALA A 445 13.89 42.97 20.55
N THR A 446 13.76 44.19 21.06
CA THR A 446 12.52 44.97 20.89
C THR A 446 12.63 45.78 19.60
N LYS A 447 11.52 45.75 18.84
CA LYS A 447 11.20 46.49 17.60
C LYS A 447 11.78 45.95 16.29
N SER A 448 10.90 45.39 15.46
CA SER A 448 10.88 45.64 14.01
C SER A 448 9.60 45.09 13.34
N SER A 449 8.84 46.03 12.78
CA SER A 449 8.01 46.01 11.56
C SER A 449 7.07 44.83 11.21
N LYS A 450 5.86 45.20 10.76
CA LYS A 450 4.87 44.39 10.04
C LYS A 450 5.49 43.79 8.77
N ARG A 451 6.16 42.64 8.88
CA ARG A 451 6.57 41.80 7.76
C ARG A 451 5.82 40.47 7.87
N GLU A 452 5.27 39.98 6.78
CA GLU A 452 4.61 38.67 6.73
C GLU A 452 5.58 37.61 7.30
N GLN A 453 5.11 36.88 8.32
CA GLN A 453 5.92 35.90 9.07
C GLN A 453 5.95 34.53 8.40
N TRP A 454 5.65 34.46 7.10
CA TRP A 454 5.58 33.22 6.35
C TRP A 454 6.17 33.33 4.94
N LYS A 455 6.59 32.18 4.38
CA LYS A 455 7.09 32.06 2.99
C LYS A 455 6.51 30.83 2.29
N PRO A 456 6.16 30.90 0.99
CA PRO A 456 5.72 29.74 0.23
C PRO A 456 6.87 28.75 0.00
N GLN A 457 6.55 27.46 -0.07
CA GLN A 457 7.47 26.38 -0.41
C GLN A 457 7.09 25.74 -1.75
N ALA A 458 8.06 25.10 -2.40
CA ALA A 458 7.84 24.41 -3.67
C ALA A 458 7.06 23.10 -3.48
N GLN A 459 6.28 22.73 -4.51
CA GLN A 459 5.60 21.43 -4.57
C GLN A 459 6.61 20.29 -4.43
N LYS A 460 6.32 19.31 -3.58
CA LYS A 460 7.17 18.12 -3.40
C LYS A 460 6.93 17.11 -4.53
N TYR A 461 8.01 16.48 -4.96
CA TYR A 461 8.04 15.40 -5.96
C TYR A 461 8.79 14.20 -5.39
N SER A 462 8.60 13.03 -5.98
CA SER A 462 9.50 11.90 -5.78
C SER A 462 10.93 12.23 -6.22
N ASP A 463 11.92 11.50 -5.71
CA ASP A 463 13.34 11.72 -6.02
C ASP A 463 13.66 11.65 -7.52
N ASP A 464 12.89 10.86 -8.29
CA ASP A 464 13.01 10.75 -9.74
C ASP A 464 12.24 11.83 -10.52
N GLY A 465 11.49 12.70 -9.84
CA GLY A 465 10.70 13.79 -10.40
C GLY A 465 9.50 13.33 -11.25
N LYS A 466 9.12 12.06 -11.18
CA LYS A 466 8.04 11.47 -12.00
C LYS A 466 6.68 11.49 -11.33
N TRP A 467 6.63 11.71 -10.02
CA TRP A 467 5.41 11.59 -9.24
C TRP A 467 5.22 12.81 -8.34
N PHE A 468 3.98 13.31 -8.29
CA PHE A 468 3.53 14.15 -7.19
C PHE A 468 3.40 13.31 -5.92
N VAL A 469 3.91 13.84 -4.82
CA VAL A 469 3.78 13.28 -3.48
C VAL A 469 3.38 14.40 -2.51
N PHE A 470 2.51 14.09 -1.56
CA PHE A 470 1.86 15.11 -0.72
C PHE A 470 2.02 14.78 0.75
N ALA A 471 2.35 15.77 1.58
CA ALA A 471 2.47 15.59 3.02
C ALA A 471 1.10 15.58 3.73
N SER A 472 0.15 16.38 3.23
CA SER A 472 -1.24 16.43 3.71
C SER A 472 -2.06 15.21 3.27
N ARG A 473 -1.68 14.57 2.16
CA ARG A 473 -2.34 13.37 1.61
C ARG A 473 -1.32 12.32 1.14
N PRO A 474 -0.61 11.64 2.06
CA PRO A 474 0.42 10.66 1.72
C PRO A 474 -0.14 9.38 1.07
N ASP A 475 -1.45 9.16 1.14
CA ASP A 475 -2.18 8.11 0.43
C ASP A 475 -2.35 8.40 -1.07
N ILE A 476 -2.18 9.65 -1.50
CA ILE A 476 -2.28 10.04 -2.91
C ILE A 476 -0.89 10.13 -3.54
N LYS A 477 -0.73 9.47 -4.69
CA LYS A 477 0.41 9.66 -5.59
C LYS A 477 -0.10 9.78 -7.01
N ALA A 478 0.40 10.74 -7.77
CA ALA A 478 -0.08 11.04 -9.12
C ALA A 478 1.07 11.24 -10.10
N PRO A 479 1.00 10.77 -11.34
CA PRO A 479 2.07 10.94 -12.31
C PRO A 479 2.19 12.41 -12.78
N VAL A 480 3.42 12.87 -12.92
CA VAL A 480 3.73 14.24 -13.39
C VAL A 480 3.69 14.29 -14.91
N TRP A 481 3.11 15.37 -15.44
CA TRP A 481 3.11 15.66 -16.87
C TRP A 481 4.38 16.42 -17.30
N GLU A 482 4.94 16.02 -18.43
CA GLU A 482 5.86 16.84 -19.23
C GLU A 482 5.05 17.56 -20.30
N ILE A 483 4.95 18.88 -20.21
CA ILE A 483 4.07 19.69 -21.09
C ILE A 483 4.94 20.58 -21.99
N LYS A 484 4.57 20.64 -23.26
CA LYS A 484 5.09 21.57 -24.26
C LYS A 484 3.93 22.38 -24.82
N ARG A 485 4.00 23.71 -24.68
CA ARG A 485 3.04 24.65 -25.26
C ARG A 485 3.66 25.38 -26.42
N TYR A 486 3.01 25.32 -27.57
CA TYR A 486 3.40 26.02 -28.78
C TYR A 486 2.62 27.33 -28.95
N ASN A 487 1.39 27.39 -28.42
CA ASN A 487 0.58 28.61 -28.36
C ASN A 487 -0.40 28.56 -27.17
N GLU A 488 -0.08 29.27 -26.09
CA GLU A 488 -0.89 29.24 -24.86
C GLU A 488 -2.27 29.90 -25.04
N THR A 489 -2.33 31.00 -25.78
CA THR A 489 -3.60 31.76 -25.99
C THR A 489 -4.63 31.03 -26.84
N ALA A 490 -4.20 29.97 -27.53
CA ALA A 490 -5.06 29.16 -28.39
C ALA A 490 -5.67 27.94 -27.69
N LEU A 491 -5.28 27.65 -26.44
CA LEU A 491 -5.81 26.50 -25.70
C LEU A 491 -7.26 26.73 -25.27
N ALA A 492 -8.09 25.72 -25.46
CA ALA A 492 -9.43 25.66 -24.92
C ALA A 492 -9.34 25.56 -23.39
N PRO A 493 -10.15 26.25 -22.59
CA PRO A 493 -10.15 26.06 -21.15
C PRO A 493 -10.66 24.66 -20.76
N GLY A 494 -10.11 24.05 -19.72
CA GLY A 494 -10.69 22.86 -19.10
C GLY A 494 -9.69 21.98 -18.35
N HIS A 495 -10.19 20.93 -17.72
CA HIS A 495 -9.40 19.96 -16.98
C HIS A 495 -9.17 18.70 -17.81
N TRP A 496 -8.04 18.02 -17.60
CA TRP A 496 -7.76 16.73 -18.20
C TRP A 496 -8.26 15.60 -17.30
N LEU A 497 -9.15 14.78 -17.83
CA LEU A 497 -9.67 13.59 -17.18
C LEU A 497 -8.92 12.39 -17.73
N VAL A 498 -8.20 11.68 -16.86
CA VAL A 498 -7.39 10.53 -17.21
C VAL A 498 -7.53 9.45 -16.14
N ALA A 499 -7.30 8.20 -16.51
CA ALA A 499 -7.17 7.10 -15.56
C ALA A 499 -5.88 6.33 -15.85
N PRO A 500 -4.77 6.70 -15.18
CA PRO A 500 -3.50 6.00 -15.35
C PRO A 500 -3.56 4.57 -14.80
N TYR A 501 -2.85 3.66 -15.46
CA TYR A 501 -2.69 2.28 -15.03
C TYR A 501 -1.36 1.69 -15.52
N GLU A 502 -0.92 0.60 -14.91
CA GLU A 502 0.28 -0.15 -15.32
C GLU A 502 -0.07 -1.41 -16.11
N VAL A 503 -1.12 -2.10 -15.68
CA VAL A 503 -1.62 -3.33 -16.31
C VAL A 503 -3.11 -3.18 -16.57
N LYS A 504 -3.54 -3.45 -17.81
CA LYS A 504 -4.94 -3.30 -18.27
C LYS A 504 -5.91 -4.20 -17.51
N THR A 505 -5.51 -5.44 -17.20
CA THR A 505 -6.30 -6.40 -16.40
C THR A 505 -5.58 -6.65 -15.08
N GLN A 506 -6.08 -6.04 -14.01
CA GLN A 506 -5.54 -6.22 -12.66
C GLN A 506 -6.20 -7.42 -11.98
N GLU A 507 -5.39 -8.24 -11.32
CA GLU A 507 -5.85 -9.34 -10.44
C GLU A 507 -5.81 -8.94 -8.96
N VAL A 508 -5.03 -7.90 -8.63
CA VAL A 508 -4.89 -7.31 -7.29
C VAL A 508 -4.92 -5.78 -7.41
N ALA A 509 -5.27 -5.11 -6.31
CA ALA A 509 -5.26 -3.65 -6.24
C ALA A 509 -3.88 -3.09 -6.67
N GLY A 510 -3.92 -2.00 -7.43
CA GLY A 510 -2.73 -1.37 -7.98
C GLY A 510 -2.01 -0.45 -7.00
N GLU A 511 -0.98 0.20 -7.52
CA GLU A 511 -0.24 1.25 -6.83
C GLU A 511 -1.11 2.52 -6.65
N PRO A 512 -0.75 3.46 -5.74
CA PRO A 512 -1.60 4.61 -5.41
C PRO A 512 -1.90 5.60 -6.56
N TRP A 513 -1.28 5.44 -7.72
CA TRP A 513 -1.55 6.20 -8.95
C TRP A 513 -2.47 5.50 -9.94
N VAL A 514 -2.93 4.28 -9.62
CA VAL A 514 -3.85 3.53 -10.48
C VAL A 514 -5.29 3.95 -10.19
N GLY A 515 -5.99 4.41 -11.23
CA GLY A 515 -7.37 4.89 -11.14
C GLY A 515 -7.53 6.33 -11.66
N PRO A 516 -8.71 6.94 -11.48
CA PRO A 516 -9.06 8.18 -12.15
C PRO A 516 -8.44 9.41 -11.47
N HIS A 517 -8.01 10.36 -12.29
CA HIS A 517 -7.39 11.63 -11.90
C HIS A 517 -7.92 12.78 -12.76
N ILE A 518 -7.98 13.96 -12.16
CA ILE A 518 -8.27 15.23 -12.84
C ILE A 518 -7.05 16.12 -12.70
N TYR A 519 -6.57 16.68 -13.81
CA TYR A 519 -5.49 17.67 -13.84
C TYR A 519 -5.99 18.99 -14.40
N ASP A 520 -5.40 20.09 -13.98
CA ASP A 520 -5.58 21.38 -14.63
C ASP A 520 -4.70 21.51 -15.89
N GLU A 521 -4.75 22.68 -16.54
CA GLU A 521 -4.04 22.94 -17.80
C GLU A 521 -2.52 23.05 -17.64
N ASP A 522 -2.04 23.27 -16.41
CA ASP A 522 -0.64 23.26 -16.02
C ASP A 522 -0.16 21.86 -15.61
N GLY A 523 -1.01 20.84 -15.74
CA GLY A 523 -0.74 19.47 -15.36
C GLY A 523 -0.57 19.29 -13.85
N GLN A 524 -1.09 20.20 -13.04
CA GLN A 524 -1.19 20.02 -11.60
C GLN A 524 -2.37 19.13 -11.28
N LEU A 525 -2.20 18.29 -10.27
CA LEU A 525 -3.29 17.46 -9.78
C LEU A 525 -4.41 18.36 -9.22
N VAL A 526 -5.65 18.08 -9.61
CA VAL A 526 -6.85 18.70 -9.03
C VAL A 526 -7.55 17.70 -8.13
N TRP A 527 -7.74 16.47 -8.61
CA TRP A 527 -8.39 15.39 -7.88
C TRP A 527 -7.73 14.05 -8.19
N SER A 528 -7.56 13.23 -7.15
CA SER A 528 -7.29 11.80 -7.29
C SER A 528 -8.44 10.99 -6.70
N GLY A 529 -9.03 10.13 -7.53
CA GLY A 529 -10.03 9.16 -7.13
C GLY A 529 -9.44 7.80 -6.77
N THR A 530 -8.11 7.63 -6.78
CA THR A 530 -7.50 6.32 -6.54
C THR A 530 -7.89 5.71 -5.19
N PRO A 531 -7.99 6.45 -4.06
CA PRO A 531 -8.47 5.86 -2.81
C PRO A 531 -9.97 5.52 -2.87
N THR A 532 -10.77 6.31 -3.60
CA THR A 532 -12.21 6.09 -3.78
C THR A 532 -12.51 4.79 -4.54
N PHE A 533 -11.67 4.45 -5.52
CA PHE A 533 -11.80 3.24 -6.33
C PHE A 533 -10.90 2.09 -5.87
N GLY A 534 -10.30 2.18 -4.67
CA GLY A 534 -9.49 1.11 -4.10
C GLY A 534 -8.27 0.72 -4.94
N TYR A 535 -7.69 1.68 -5.68
CA TYR A 535 -6.53 1.50 -6.55
C TYR A 535 -6.76 0.54 -7.74
N TRP A 536 -8.03 0.37 -8.14
CA TRP A 536 -8.41 -0.40 -9.32
C TRP A 536 -8.55 0.47 -10.56
N ASN A 537 -8.39 -0.17 -11.72
CA ASN A 537 -8.57 0.45 -13.02
C ASN A 537 -9.98 1.00 -13.17
N VAL A 538 -10.03 2.27 -13.58
CA VAL A 538 -11.23 2.91 -14.09
C VAL A 538 -11.00 3.19 -15.57
N PHE A 539 -11.98 2.85 -16.42
CA PHE A 539 -11.92 3.14 -17.85
C PHE A 539 -12.95 4.19 -18.25
N ASP A 540 -12.75 4.80 -19.41
CA ASP A 540 -13.65 5.81 -20.00
C ASP A 540 -14.01 6.97 -19.05
N PHE A 541 -13.08 7.33 -18.15
CA PHE A 541 -13.28 8.38 -17.14
C PHE A 541 -13.40 9.76 -17.80
N SER A 542 -14.61 10.31 -17.76
CA SER A 542 -15.04 11.50 -18.50
C SER A 542 -16.09 12.29 -17.71
N THR A 543 -16.65 13.33 -18.32
CA THR A 543 -17.81 14.04 -17.78
C THR A 543 -19.06 13.75 -18.61
N SER A 544 -20.21 13.69 -17.95
CA SER A 544 -21.52 13.52 -18.58
C SER A 544 -22.54 14.52 -18.03
N GLU A 545 -23.46 14.99 -18.86
CA GLU A 545 -24.60 15.79 -18.41
C GLU A 545 -25.66 14.88 -17.78
N VAL A 546 -26.07 15.21 -16.57
CA VAL A 546 -27.09 14.48 -15.79
C VAL A 546 -27.96 15.49 -15.04
N ASP A 547 -29.26 15.47 -15.31
CA ASP A 547 -30.25 16.41 -14.77
C ASP A 547 -29.86 17.89 -14.97
N GLY A 548 -29.32 18.22 -16.15
CA GLY A 548 -28.88 19.58 -16.51
C GLY A 548 -27.60 20.06 -15.82
N ALA A 549 -26.85 19.15 -15.18
CA ALA A 549 -25.58 19.47 -14.54
C ALA A 549 -24.48 18.48 -14.93
N LEU A 550 -23.24 18.96 -14.96
CA LEU A 550 -22.09 18.14 -15.32
C LEU A 550 -21.67 17.23 -14.16
N HIS A 551 -21.53 15.95 -14.44
CA HIS A 551 -21.12 14.91 -13.50
C HIS A 551 -19.89 14.17 -14.03
N LEU A 552 -19.16 13.49 -13.17
CA LEU A 552 -18.11 12.55 -13.60
C LEU A 552 -18.75 11.22 -13.95
N SER A 553 -18.23 10.53 -14.96
CA SER A 553 -18.66 9.20 -15.35
C SER A 553 -17.47 8.32 -15.71
N GLY A 554 -17.60 7.02 -15.51
CA GLY A 554 -16.59 6.07 -15.91
C GLY A 554 -17.01 4.63 -15.65
N LEU A 555 -16.12 3.71 -15.96
CA LEU A 555 -16.31 2.29 -15.78
C LEU A 555 -15.42 1.77 -14.64
N ASP A 556 -16.04 1.38 -13.53
CA ASP A 556 -15.40 0.70 -12.40
C ASP A 556 -15.19 -0.77 -12.77
N TRP A 557 -14.01 -1.07 -13.30
CA TRP A 557 -13.72 -2.38 -13.90
C TRP A 557 -13.72 -3.51 -12.89
N HIS A 558 -13.23 -3.27 -11.66
CA HIS A 558 -13.18 -4.29 -10.63
C HIS A 558 -14.58 -4.75 -10.22
N ASN A 559 -15.50 -3.79 -10.04
CA ASN A 559 -16.87 -4.07 -9.63
C ASN A 559 -17.82 -4.31 -10.81
N GLN A 560 -17.32 -4.32 -12.05
CA GLN A 560 -18.10 -4.56 -13.27
C GLN A 560 -19.36 -3.68 -13.34
N ARG A 561 -19.18 -2.37 -13.17
CA ARG A 561 -20.29 -1.41 -13.22
C ARG A 561 -19.87 -0.07 -13.82
N GLY A 562 -20.81 0.57 -14.51
CA GLY A 562 -20.72 2.00 -14.84
C GLY A 562 -21.03 2.85 -13.60
N VAL A 563 -20.34 3.97 -13.45
CA VAL A 563 -20.51 4.89 -12.32
C VAL A 563 -20.71 6.32 -12.79
N VAL A 564 -21.57 7.05 -12.08
CA VAL A 564 -21.74 8.50 -12.20
C VAL A 564 -21.50 9.12 -10.83
N LEU A 565 -20.62 10.12 -10.74
CA LEU A 565 -20.33 10.86 -9.51
C LEU A 565 -20.75 12.33 -9.63
N ASP A 566 -21.28 12.88 -8.53
CA ASP A 566 -21.59 14.30 -8.42
C ASP A 566 -20.33 15.17 -8.25
N ASP A 567 -20.53 16.50 -8.20
CA ASP A 567 -19.46 17.46 -7.99
C ASP A 567 -18.80 17.36 -6.62
N SER A 568 -19.40 16.64 -5.67
CA SER A 568 -18.83 16.29 -4.37
C SER A 568 -18.04 14.98 -4.36
N TYR A 569 -17.88 14.36 -5.53
CA TYR A 569 -17.22 13.07 -5.78
C TYR A 569 -17.92 11.89 -5.10
N ARG A 570 -19.22 12.00 -4.84
CA ARG A 570 -20.04 10.90 -4.32
C ARG A 570 -20.75 10.20 -5.46
N LEU A 571 -20.93 8.89 -5.30
CA LEU A 571 -21.68 8.09 -6.26
C LEU A 571 -23.14 8.55 -6.30
N LYS A 572 -23.63 8.90 -7.51
CA LYS A 572 -24.99 9.36 -7.75
C LYS A 572 -25.86 8.30 -8.43
N ARG A 573 -25.31 7.61 -9.43
CA ARG A 573 -25.99 6.52 -10.16
C ARG A 573 -24.97 5.44 -10.53
N THR A 574 -25.40 4.19 -10.56
CA THR A 574 -24.61 3.08 -11.12
C THR A 574 -25.40 2.33 -12.18
N ALA A 575 -24.69 1.71 -13.12
CA ALA A 575 -25.27 0.78 -14.09
C ALA A 575 -24.59 -0.57 -13.95
N SER A 576 -25.35 -1.63 -13.74
CA SER A 576 -24.85 -3.00 -13.76
C SER A 576 -25.51 -3.76 -14.90
N SER A 577 -24.72 -4.26 -15.84
CA SER A 577 -25.24 -4.94 -17.03
C SER A 577 -25.26 -6.47 -16.90
N LEU A 578 -25.03 -7.03 -15.69
CA LEU A 578 -24.84 -8.48 -15.50
C LEU A 578 -26.06 -9.13 -14.86
N SER A 579 -27.01 -9.54 -15.70
CA SER A 579 -28.20 -10.32 -15.32
C SER A 579 -28.24 -11.73 -15.93
N GLU A 580 -27.27 -12.10 -16.75
CA GLU A 580 -27.28 -13.34 -17.55
C GLU A 580 -25.95 -14.11 -17.49
N GLU A 581 -26.05 -15.44 -17.49
CA GLU A 581 -24.92 -16.36 -17.60
C GLU A 581 -24.17 -16.10 -18.93
N ASP A 582 -22.83 -16.21 -18.93
CA ASP A 582 -21.95 -15.99 -20.10
C ASP A 582 -21.93 -14.59 -20.74
N THR A 583 -22.49 -13.57 -20.08
CA THR A 583 -22.38 -12.16 -20.49
C THR A 583 -21.42 -11.41 -19.58
N PHE A 584 -20.51 -10.62 -20.15
CA PHE A 584 -19.52 -9.82 -19.43
C PHE A 584 -19.57 -8.37 -19.89
N GLN A 585 -19.31 -7.44 -18.98
CA GLN A 585 -19.21 -6.04 -19.34
C GLN A 585 -17.89 -5.81 -20.09
N ASN A 586 -17.95 -5.05 -21.16
CA ASN A 586 -16.78 -4.70 -21.94
C ASN A 586 -16.12 -3.43 -21.34
N MET A 587 -14.78 -3.43 -21.26
CA MET A 587 -14.01 -2.32 -20.70
C MET A 587 -13.93 -1.03 -21.54
N HIS A 588 -14.42 -1.04 -22.78
CA HIS A 588 -14.12 0.00 -23.77
C HIS A 588 -14.94 1.29 -23.59
N GLY A 589 -16.10 1.24 -22.95
CA GLY A 589 -16.94 2.44 -22.82
C GLY A 589 -18.14 2.29 -21.89
N PHE A 590 -18.42 3.38 -21.20
CA PHE A 590 -19.64 3.63 -20.43
C PHE A 590 -20.09 5.05 -20.77
N HIS A 591 -21.13 5.18 -21.58
CA HIS A 591 -21.56 6.49 -22.08
C HIS A 591 -22.96 6.82 -21.59
N VAL A 592 -23.07 7.88 -20.80
CA VAL A 592 -24.34 8.37 -20.28
C VAL A 592 -25.01 9.22 -21.37
N VAL A 593 -26.29 8.97 -21.62
CA VAL A 593 -27.10 9.63 -22.66
C VAL A 593 -28.44 10.12 -22.09
N ASP A 594 -29.17 10.88 -22.88
CA ASP A 594 -30.51 11.39 -22.54
C ASP A 594 -30.54 12.15 -21.19
N ASP A 595 -29.58 13.08 -21.00
CA ASP A 595 -29.41 13.89 -19.78
C ASP A 595 -29.33 13.03 -18.49
N GLY A 596 -28.67 11.88 -18.60
CA GLY A 596 -28.48 10.97 -17.49
C GLY A 596 -29.57 9.96 -17.27
N ALA A 597 -30.66 10.00 -18.05
CA ALA A 597 -31.74 9.02 -17.93
C ALA A 597 -31.26 7.61 -18.26
N HIS A 598 -30.36 7.45 -19.24
CA HIS A 598 -29.88 6.14 -19.69
C HIS A 598 -28.36 6.10 -19.82
N ALA A 599 -27.82 4.88 -19.96
CA ALA A 599 -26.43 4.65 -20.32
C ALA A 599 -26.27 3.56 -21.38
N LEU A 600 -25.33 3.77 -22.28
CA LEU A 600 -24.86 2.78 -23.23
C LEU A 600 -23.73 1.97 -22.60
N VAL A 601 -23.93 0.66 -22.52
CA VAL A 601 -22.98 -0.30 -21.96
C VAL A 601 -22.65 -1.35 -23.00
N GLN A 602 -21.37 -1.52 -23.29
CA GLN A 602 -20.91 -2.57 -24.20
C GLN A 602 -20.85 -3.92 -23.48
N ILE A 603 -21.25 -4.98 -24.17
CA ILE A 603 -21.29 -6.34 -23.62
C ILE A 603 -20.52 -7.32 -24.51
N VAL A 604 -20.00 -8.37 -23.90
CA VAL A 604 -19.38 -9.52 -24.57
C VAL A 604 -20.14 -10.77 -24.15
N ARG A 605 -20.56 -11.58 -25.13
CA ARG A 605 -21.20 -12.88 -24.90
C ARG A 605 -20.34 -14.00 -25.49
N ARG A 606 -20.18 -15.09 -24.75
CA ARG A 606 -19.65 -16.34 -25.32
C ARG A 606 -20.69 -16.97 -26.23
N TRP A 607 -20.24 -17.49 -27.37
CA TRP A 607 -21.11 -18.15 -28.33
C TRP A 607 -20.45 -19.41 -28.87
N ASN A 608 -21.09 -20.54 -28.56
CA ASN A 608 -20.83 -21.81 -29.23
C ASN A 608 -21.45 -21.76 -30.62
N VAL A 609 -20.64 -21.45 -31.63
CA VAL A 609 -21.14 -21.26 -32.99
C VAL A 609 -21.71 -22.56 -33.55
N PRO A 610 -22.96 -22.56 -34.05
CA PRO A 610 -23.56 -23.73 -34.68
C PRO A 610 -22.70 -24.33 -35.81
N PRO A 611 -22.67 -25.66 -35.99
CA PRO A 611 -21.79 -26.32 -36.98
C PRO A 611 -22.04 -25.94 -38.45
N ASP A 612 -23.21 -25.37 -38.75
CA ASP A 612 -23.59 -24.89 -40.09
C ASP A 612 -23.00 -23.51 -40.44
N ILE A 613 -22.45 -22.79 -39.46
CA ILE A 613 -21.77 -21.52 -39.69
C ILE A 613 -20.27 -21.80 -39.86
N THR A 614 -19.73 -21.50 -41.05
CA THR A 614 -18.33 -21.78 -41.39
C THR A 614 -17.43 -20.58 -41.10
N PHE A 615 -16.25 -20.85 -40.52
CA PHE A 615 -15.21 -19.84 -40.28
C PHE A 615 -14.23 -19.70 -41.47
N GLU A 616 -14.54 -20.29 -42.62
CA GLU A 616 -13.68 -20.26 -43.81
C GLU A 616 -13.40 -18.81 -44.26
N SER A 617 -14.39 -17.93 -44.12
CA SER A 617 -14.26 -16.49 -44.43
C SER A 617 -13.21 -15.77 -43.59
N VAL A 618 -12.89 -16.29 -42.40
CA VAL A 618 -11.83 -15.79 -41.50
C VAL A 618 -10.63 -16.73 -41.41
N GLY A 619 -10.49 -17.65 -42.38
CA GLY A 619 -9.32 -18.49 -42.56
C GLY A 619 -9.26 -19.77 -41.71
N TYR A 620 -10.40 -20.22 -41.16
CA TYR A 620 -10.45 -21.40 -40.29
C TYR A 620 -11.54 -22.39 -40.73
N ASN A 621 -11.14 -23.64 -41.03
CA ASN A 621 -12.01 -24.63 -41.67
C ASN A 621 -12.71 -25.58 -40.68
N HIS A 622 -12.74 -25.23 -39.39
CA HIS A 622 -13.39 -26.01 -38.34
C HIS A 622 -14.39 -25.14 -37.57
N THR A 623 -15.30 -25.79 -36.84
CA THR A 623 -16.18 -25.09 -35.90
C THR A 623 -15.36 -24.49 -34.77
N CYS A 624 -15.85 -23.40 -34.21
CA CYS A 624 -15.10 -22.60 -33.27
C CYS A 624 -15.99 -21.93 -32.23
N GLU A 625 -15.48 -21.76 -31.01
CA GLU A 625 -16.10 -20.84 -30.06
C GLU A 625 -15.74 -19.40 -30.44
N ALA A 626 -16.72 -18.51 -30.39
CA ALA A 626 -16.54 -17.10 -30.68
C ALA A 626 -17.08 -16.22 -29.56
N HIS A 627 -16.48 -15.04 -29.43
CA HIS A 627 -17.05 -13.95 -28.65
C HIS A 627 -17.79 -13.01 -29.60
N TYR A 628 -19.08 -12.81 -29.33
CA TYR A 628 -19.83 -11.74 -29.98
C TYR A 628 -20.00 -10.58 -29.03
N GLN A 629 -19.77 -9.39 -29.58
CA GLN A 629 -19.86 -8.15 -28.83
C GLN A 629 -21.05 -7.33 -29.33
N GLY A 630 -21.71 -6.66 -28.41
CA GLY A 630 -22.86 -5.82 -28.67
C GLY A 630 -22.94 -4.71 -27.63
N PHE A 631 -24.13 -4.14 -27.45
CA PHE A 631 -24.36 -3.17 -26.39
C PHE A 631 -25.80 -3.18 -25.91
N ARG A 632 -25.99 -2.63 -24.72
CA ARG A 632 -27.28 -2.36 -24.08
C ARG A 632 -27.42 -0.86 -23.87
N GLU A 633 -28.62 -0.34 -24.09
CA GLU A 633 -29.07 0.89 -23.44
C GLU A 633 -29.77 0.48 -22.14
N VAL A 634 -29.30 1.02 -21.01
CA VAL A 634 -29.77 0.68 -19.67
C VAL A 634 -30.38 1.92 -19.02
N ASP A 635 -31.52 1.75 -18.37
CA ASP A 635 -32.18 2.78 -17.59
C ASP A 635 -31.40 3.09 -16.30
N LEU A 636 -31.17 4.38 -16.00
CA LEU A 636 -30.48 4.87 -14.80
C LEU A 636 -31.43 5.51 -13.78
N SER A 637 -32.75 5.40 -13.95
CA SER A 637 -33.73 5.94 -12.98
C SER A 637 -33.73 5.15 -11.66
N SER A 638 -33.26 3.90 -11.69
CA SER A 638 -32.99 3.05 -10.52
C SER A 638 -31.49 2.96 -10.23
N ASP A 639 -31.12 2.65 -8.98
CA ASP A 639 -29.72 2.45 -8.57
C ASP A 639 -29.54 1.11 -7.82
N PRO A 640 -28.80 0.13 -8.38
CA PRO A 640 -28.19 0.16 -9.70
C PRO A 640 -29.25 0.13 -10.83
N GLY A 641 -28.97 0.85 -11.91
CA GLY A 641 -29.69 0.75 -13.16
C GLY A 641 -29.42 -0.62 -13.80
N THR A 642 -30.45 -1.45 -13.86
CA THR A 642 -30.35 -2.83 -14.38
C THR A 642 -31.34 -3.11 -15.52
N GLU A 643 -32.33 -2.24 -15.72
CA GLU A 643 -33.35 -2.43 -16.74
C GLU A 643 -32.78 -2.12 -18.12
N THR A 644 -32.80 -3.10 -19.01
CA THR A 644 -32.34 -2.94 -20.40
C THR A 644 -33.50 -2.45 -21.26
N ILE A 645 -33.33 -1.25 -21.84
CA ILE A 645 -34.31 -0.62 -22.72
C ILE A 645 -34.16 -1.15 -24.14
N PHE A 646 -32.90 -1.33 -24.57
CA PHE A 646 -32.55 -1.81 -25.89
C PHE A 646 -31.29 -2.67 -25.81
N GLU A 647 -31.21 -3.73 -26.61
CA GLU A 647 -29.99 -4.51 -26.79
C GLU A 647 -29.75 -4.75 -28.29
N PHE A 648 -28.52 -4.46 -28.73
CA PHE A 648 -28.05 -4.90 -30.04
C PHE A 648 -27.16 -6.14 -29.91
N ASP A 649 -27.57 -7.20 -30.60
CA ASP A 649 -26.82 -8.43 -30.73
C ASP A 649 -25.89 -8.39 -31.95
N GLY A 650 -24.58 -8.39 -31.70
CA GLY A 650 -23.55 -8.36 -32.73
C GLY A 650 -23.62 -9.54 -33.72
N ARG A 651 -24.31 -10.64 -33.41
CA ARG A 651 -24.49 -11.78 -34.33
C ARG A 651 -25.24 -11.42 -35.62
N LYS A 652 -25.90 -10.26 -35.66
CA LYS A 652 -26.46 -9.68 -36.88
C LYS A 652 -25.41 -9.24 -37.91
N ILE A 653 -24.14 -9.12 -37.50
CA ILE A 653 -23.00 -8.81 -38.39
C ILE A 653 -22.32 -10.12 -38.80
N GLY A 654 -22.19 -10.33 -40.10
CA GLY A 654 -21.67 -11.60 -40.64
C GLY A 654 -20.17 -11.81 -40.38
N LEU A 655 -19.76 -13.08 -40.23
CA LEU A 655 -18.35 -13.47 -40.08
C LEU A 655 -17.46 -12.95 -41.22
N ASN A 656 -18.01 -12.93 -42.43
CA ASN A 656 -17.34 -12.45 -43.64
C ASN A 656 -17.08 -10.94 -43.64
N GLU A 657 -17.69 -10.18 -42.72
CA GLU A 657 -17.37 -8.77 -42.50
C GLU A 657 -16.11 -8.59 -41.66
N SER A 658 -15.69 -9.61 -40.90
CA SER A 658 -14.50 -9.53 -40.07
C SER A 658 -13.25 -9.48 -40.93
N THR A 659 -12.47 -8.43 -40.72
CA THR A 659 -11.11 -8.33 -41.25
C THR A 659 -10.11 -8.94 -40.26
N TYR A 660 -10.56 -9.63 -39.21
CA TYR A 660 -9.68 -10.27 -38.23
C TYR A 660 -9.59 -11.79 -38.45
N PHE A 661 -8.75 -12.15 -39.42
CA PHE A 661 -8.55 -13.53 -39.88
C PHE A 661 -7.14 -14.04 -39.60
N SER A 662 -6.99 -15.36 -39.51
CA SER A 662 -5.72 -16.04 -39.25
C SER A 662 -5.70 -17.43 -39.88
N TYR A 663 -4.53 -18.05 -40.01
CA TYR A 663 -4.37 -19.38 -40.63
C TYR A 663 -3.49 -20.29 -39.77
N GLY A 664 -3.65 -21.61 -39.94
CA GLY A 664 -2.80 -22.62 -39.31
C GLY A 664 -2.88 -22.61 -37.76
N PRO A 665 -1.77 -22.89 -37.05
CA PRO A 665 -1.76 -23.03 -35.59
C PRO A 665 -2.23 -21.79 -34.82
N THR A 666 -2.12 -20.59 -35.41
CA THR A 666 -2.59 -19.34 -34.80
C THR A 666 -4.12 -19.27 -34.79
N ALA A 667 -4.78 -19.72 -35.86
CA ALA A 667 -6.24 -19.79 -35.92
C ALA A 667 -6.81 -20.78 -34.88
N GLU A 668 -6.17 -21.94 -34.69
CA GLU A 668 -6.53 -22.87 -33.62
C GLU A 668 -6.42 -22.24 -32.22
N THR A 669 -5.40 -21.40 -32.01
CA THR A 669 -5.18 -20.71 -30.73
C THR A 669 -6.23 -19.63 -30.47
N MET A 670 -6.57 -18.84 -31.50
CA MET A 670 -7.67 -17.86 -31.41
C MET A 670 -8.98 -18.58 -31.10
N CYS A 671 -9.20 -19.72 -31.76
CA CYS A 671 -10.40 -20.49 -31.57
C CYS A 671 -10.57 -21.04 -30.16
N LYS A 672 -9.50 -21.62 -29.59
CA LYS A 672 -9.49 -22.13 -28.21
C LYS A 672 -9.71 -21.04 -27.15
N ARG A 673 -9.50 -19.77 -27.49
CA ARG A 673 -9.67 -18.62 -26.58
C ARG A 673 -11.02 -17.92 -26.72
N GLY A 674 -11.87 -18.37 -27.64
CA GLY A 674 -13.04 -17.61 -28.08
C GLY A 674 -12.63 -16.54 -29.08
N TRP A 675 -12.92 -16.78 -30.36
CA TRP A 675 -12.54 -15.87 -31.44
C TRP A 675 -13.31 -14.54 -31.33
N ASP A 676 -12.59 -13.43 -31.17
CA ASP A 676 -13.19 -12.11 -31.04
C ASP A 676 -13.40 -11.46 -32.40
N LEU A 677 -14.59 -11.58 -32.97
CA LEU A 677 -14.81 -11.30 -34.40
C LEU A 677 -15.08 -9.83 -34.73
N LEU A 678 -15.66 -9.09 -33.77
CA LEU A 678 -16.10 -7.71 -33.97
C LEU A 678 -15.24 -6.70 -33.21
N HIS A 679 -14.89 -7.01 -31.96
CA HIS A 679 -14.17 -6.11 -31.05
C HIS A 679 -14.75 -4.69 -31.03
N VAL A 680 -15.85 -4.51 -30.30
CA VAL A 680 -16.61 -3.27 -30.23
C VAL A 680 -15.89 -2.28 -29.30
N ASN A 681 -15.44 -1.17 -29.88
CA ASN A 681 -14.57 -0.18 -29.23
C ASN A 681 -15.29 1.06 -28.74
N ALA A 682 -16.41 1.42 -29.37
CA ALA A 682 -17.23 2.56 -28.96
C ALA A 682 -18.68 2.36 -29.39
N VAL A 683 -19.60 2.92 -28.62
CA VAL A 683 -21.01 3.04 -28.95
C VAL A 683 -21.47 4.45 -28.57
N ASP A 684 -22.30 5.03 -29.40
CA ASP A 684 -22.87 6.36 -29.23
C ASP A 684 -24.34 6.37 -29.64
N LYS A 685 -25.11 7.33 -29.12
CA LYS A 685 -26.50 7.58 -29.54
C LYS A 685 -26.52 8.86 -30.37
N CYS A 686 -27.03 8.79 -31.58
CA CYS A 686 -27.02 9.92 -32.51
C CYS A 686 -28.27 10.80 -32.33
N PRO A 687 -28.30 12.00 -32.92
CA PRO A 687 -29.40 12.95 -32.72
C PRO A 687 -30.81 12.45 -33.13
N ASP A 688 -30.89 11.46 -34.01
CA ASP A 688 -32.12 10.81 -34.46
C ASP A 688 -32.57 9.65 -33.55
N GLY A 689 -31.86 9.37 -32.45
CA GLY A 689 -32.13 8.29 -31.50
C GLY A 689 -31.47 6.96 -31.86
N ASP A 690 -31.04 6.77 -33.11
CA ASP A 690 -30.34 5.58 -33.59
C ASP A 690 -28.90 5.52 -33.06
N TYR A 691 -28.32 4.33 -33.01
CA TYR A 691 -27.01 4.10 -32.44
C TYR A 691 -25.89 4.08 -33.48
N LEU A 692 -24.70 4.53 -33.10
CA LEU A 692 -23.47 4.36 -33.84
C LEU A 692 -22.54 3.41 -33.07
N MET A 693 -22.23 2.25 -33.65
CA MET A 693 -21.33 1.27 -33.08
C MET A 693 -20.04 1.18 -33.89
N SER A 694 -18.89 1.23 -33.20
CA SER A 694 -17.56 1.04 -33.79
C SER A 694 -17.04 -0.37 -33.51
N ALA A 695 -16.83 -1.17 -34.55
CA ALA A 695 -16.22 -2.49 -34.44
C ALA A 695 -14.84 -2.49 -35.12
N ARG A 696 -13.79 -2.68 -34.32
CA ARG A 696 -12.40 -2.58 -34.79
C ARG A 696 -12.01 -3.78 -35.65
N HIS A 697 -12.55 -4.97 -35.37
CA HIS A 697 -12.18 -6.19 -36.12
C HIS A 697 -12.89 -6.32 -37.47
N THR A 698 -13.83 -5.43 -37.81
CA THR A 698 -14.40 -5.29 -39.16
C THR A 698 -13.92 -4.02 -39.88
N ASP A 699 -13.12 -3.18 -39.20
CA ASP A 699 -12.70 -1.86 -39.69
C ASP A 699 -13.88 -0.96 -40.11
N ALA A 700 -15.03 -1.11 -39.43
CA ALA A 700 -16.28 -0.45 -39.83
C ALA A 700 -17.05 0.19 -38.67
N LEU A 701 -17.82 1.23 -39.01
CA LEU A 701 -18.87 1.80 -38.18
C LEU A 701 -20.23 1.32 -38.67
N TYR A 702 -21.14 1.05 -37.72
CA TYR A 702 -22.49 0.56 -37.97
C TYR A 702 -23.49 1.55 -37.38
N LYS A 703 -24.40 2.03 -38.21
CA LYS A 703 -25.60 2.74 -37.74
C LYS A 703 -26.71 1.72 -37.53
N ILE A 704 -27.31 1.72 -36.34
CA ILE A 704 -28.27 0.71 -35.91
C ILE A 704 -29.57 1.41 -35.51
N SER A 705 -30.69 0.94 -36.07
CA SER A 705 -32.00 1.49 -35.76
C SER A 705 -32.36 1.22 -34.31
N HIS A 706 -32.77 2.25 -33.57
CA HIS A 706 -33.27 2.06 -32.21
C HIS A 706 -34.65 1.39 -32.17
N GLU A 707 -35.44 1.50 -33.24
CA GLU A 707 -36.77 0.91 -33.34
C GLU A 707 -36.73 -0.58 -33.68
N THR A 708 -35.91 -0.97 -34.66
CA THR A 708 -35.91 -2.36 -35.18
C THR A 708 -34.65 -3.14 -34.80
N GLY A 709 -33.58 -2.46 -34.39
CA GLY A 709 -32.27 -3.05 -34.18
C GLY A 709 -31.60 -3.52 -35.48
N ASP A 710 -32.06 -3.07 -36.65
CA ASP A 710 -31.44 -3.38 -37.94
C ASP A 710 -30.28 -2.44 -38.25
N ILE A 711 -29.34 -2.93 -39.06
CA ILE A 711 -28.22 -2.12 -39.56
C ILE A 711 -28.77 -1.20 -40.65
N VAL A 712 -28.78 0.11 -40.38
CA VAL A 712 -29.23 1.17 -41.30
C VAL A 712 -28.18 1.41 -42.39
N TRP A 713 -26.91 1.45 -42.00
CA TRP A 713 -25.77 1.52 -42.93
C TRP A 713 -24.44 1.12 -42.27
N ARG A 714 -23.46 0.81 -43.11
CA ARG A 714 -22.06 0.47 -42.78
C ARG A 714 -21.10 1.47 -43.42
N LEU A 715 -20.23 2.07 -42.62
CA LEU A 715 -19.11 2.90 -43.12
C LEU A 715 -17.79 2.17 -42.89
N GLY A 716 -17.00 1.97 -43.94
CA GLY A 716 -15.72 1.27 -43.84
C GLY A 716 -15.84 -0.25 -43.96
N GLY A 717 -14.75 -0.96 -43.67
CA GLY A 717 -14.65 -2.41 -43.78
C GLY A 717 -14.80 -2.95 -45.21
N VAL A 718 -15.16 -4.23 -45.30
CA VAL A 718 -15.29 -4.97 -46.58
C VAL A 718 -16.67 -4.82 -47.23
N MET A 719 -17.66 -4.29 -46.50
CA MET A 719 -19.06 -4.17 -46.94
C MET A 719 -19.61 -2.76 -46.70
N SER A 720 -18.81 -1.72 -46.98
CA SER A 720 -19.29 -0.35 -46.81
C SER A 720 -20.42 -0.02 -47.78
N ASP A 721 -21.43 0.68 -47.26
CA ASP A 721 -22.50 1.27 -48.06
C ASP A 721 -22.12 2.62 -48.66
N PHE A 722 -20.95 3.17 -48.34
CA PHE A 722 -20.50 4.50 -48.78
C PHE A 722 -19.28 4.42 -49.68
N GLU A 723 -19.25 5.25 -50.72
CA GLU A 723 -18.06 5.50 -51.53
C GLU A 723 -17.21 6.61 -50.87
N PHE A 724 -15.89 6.39 -50.78
CA PHE A 724 -14.97 7.37 -50.21
C PHE A 724 -13.54 7.18 -50.72
N GLY A 725 -12.78 8.28 -50.75
CA GLY A 725 -11.38 8.26 -51.18
C GLY A 725 -10.41 7.72 -50.13
N ASP A 726 -9.16 7.48 -50.52
CA ASP A 726 -8.10 6.94 -49.64
C ASP A 726 -7.89 7.77 -48.36
N ASP A 727 -8.14 9.08 -48.41
CA ASP A 727 -8.01 9.96 -47.25
C ASP A 727 -9.08 9.73 -46.19
N ALA A 728 -10.26 9.22 -46.55
CA ALA A 728 -11.35 8.92 -45.64
C ALA A 728 -11.30 7.47 -45.10
N LYS A 729 -10.41 6.64 -45.65
CA LYS A 729 -10.20 5.27 -45.16
C LYS A 729 -9.62 5.26 -43.75
N PHE A 730 -10.18 4.43 -42.88
CA PHE A 730 -9.71 4.20 -41.52
C PHE A 730 -9.71 2.69 -41.21
N THR A 731 -8.97 2.28 -40.19
CA THR A 731 -8.95 0.89 -39.72
C THR A 731 -8.70 0.82 -38.23
N ARG A 732 -9.19 -0.24 -37.58
CA ARG A 732 -8.93 -0.54 -36.17
C ARG A 732 -9.33 0.58 -35.21
N GLN A 733 -10.34 1.36 -35.58
CA GLN A 733 -10.74 2.62 -34.98
C GLN A 733 -11.29 2.49 -33.55
N HIS A 734 -11.13 3.56 -32.77
CA HIS A 734 -11.68 3.75 -31.42
C HIS A 734 -12.49 5.04 -31.33
N HIS A 735 -13.27 5.18 -30.25
CA HIS A 735 -13.94 6.41 -29.84
C HIS A 735 -14.72 7.11 -30.99
N ALA A 736 -15.58 6.35 -31.66
CA ALA A 736 -16.49 6.90 -32.66
C ALA A 736 -17.64 7.66 -31.98
N ARG A 737 -18.00 8.83 -32.49
CA ARG A 737 -19.11 9.66 -31.99
C ARG A 737 -19.92 10.28 -33.14
N CYS A 738 -21.21 10.46 -32.90
CA CYS A 738 -22.10 11.27 -33.72
C CYS A 738 -21.99 12.74 -33.28
N LEU A 739 -21.61 13.63 -34.20
CA LEU A 739 -21.45 15.06 -33.88
C LEU A 739 -22.70 15.87 -34.20
N GLU A 740 -23.22 15.71 -35.42
CA GLU A 740 -24.40 16.42 -35.92
C GLU A 740 -25.06 15.62 -37.02
N GLN A 741 -26.37 15.78 -37.17
CA GLN A 741 -27.15 15.10 -38.19
C GLN A 741 -28.31 15.97 -38.69
N ASN A 742 -28.59 15.87 -39.99
CA ASN A 742 -29.82 16.33 -40.63
C ASN A 742 -30.29 15.27 -41.64
N GLU A 743 -31.36 15.56 -42.39
CA GLU A 743 -31.95 14.62 -43.35
C GLU A 743 -30.98 14.14 -44.45
N LYS A 744 -29.96 14.95 -44.77
CA LYS A 744 -29.02 14.66 -45.86
C LYS A 744 -27.65 14.21 -45.36
N TYR A 745 -27.18 14.78 -44.26
CA TYR A 745 -25.81 14.59 -43.78
C TYR A 745 -25.78 14.12 -42.34
N ILE A 746 -24.83 13.24 -42.04
CA ILE A 746 -24.35 12.96 -40.68
C ILE A 746 -22.85 13.21 -40.61
N THR A 747 -22.41 13.90 -39.57
CA THR A 747 -20.98 14.10 -39.29
C THR A 747 -20.59 13.21 -38.11
N VAL A 748 -19.55 12.39 -38.30
CA VAL A 748 -19.02 11.48 -37.29
C VAL A 748 -17.55 11.76 -37.04
N SER A 749 -17.10 11.60 -35.80
CA SER A 749 -15.68 11.59 -35.43
C SER A 749 -15.24 10.19 -35.03
N LEU A 750 -13.97 9.85 -35.24
CA LEU A 750 -13.34 8.63 -34.72
C LEU A 750 -11.84 8.83 -34.51
N PHE A 751 -11.23 8.01 -33.65
CA PHE A 751 -9.79 7.85 -33.57
C PHE A 751 -9.36 6.68 -34.46
N ASP A 752 -8.70 7.00 -35.58
CA ASP A 752 -8.18 6.04 -36.55
C ASP A 752 -6.79 5.58 -36.11
N ASN A 753 -6.72 4.36 -35.56
CA ASN A 753 -5.45 3.76 -35.17
C ASN A 753 -4.57 3.42 -36.38
N ALA A 754 -5.16 3.19 -37.55
CA ALA A 754 -4.48 2.82 -38.80
C ALA A 754 -3.67 1.51 -38.77
N VAL A 755 -3.50 0.86 -37.61
CA VAL A 755 -2.79 -0.41 -37.41
C VAL A 755 -3.44 -1.21 -36.27
N GLY A 756 -3.29 -2.53 -36.30
CA GLY A 756 -3.75 -3.46 -35.25
C GLY A 756 -2.68 -4.49 -34.88
N GLU A 757 -3.04 -5.48 -34.06
CA GLU A 757 -2.10 -6.39 -33.38
C GLU A 757 -1.56 -7.55 -34.25
N HIS A 758 -1.85 -7.60 -35.56
CA HIS A 758 -1.61 -8.77 -36.42
C HIS A 758 -0.79 -8.48 -37.67
N TYR A 759 -0.50 -9.51 -38.48
CA TYR A 759 0.26 -9.48 -39.75
C TYR A 759 -0.26 -8.52 -40.84
N GLN A 760 -1.30 -7.75 -40.55
CA GLN A 760 -1.87 -6.79 -41.48
C GLN A 760 -1.02 -5.53 -41.54
N LYS A 761 -0.72 -5.11 -42.76
CA LYS A 761 -0.01 -3.86 -42.97
C LYS A 761 -0.88 -2.69 -42.51
N PRO A 762 -0.30 -1.68 -41.86
CA PRO A 762 -1.01 -0.46 -41.54
C PRO A 762 -1.70 0.13 -42.78
N SER A 763 -2.94 0.57 -42.63
CA SER A 763 -3.69 1.23 -43.72
C SER A 763 -3.14 2.62 -44.04
N ARG A 764 -2.50 3.26 -43.06
CA ARG A 764 -1.75 4.51 -43.18
C ARG A 764 -0.49 4.46 -42.33
N ARG A 765 0.42 5.42 -42.54
CA ARG A 765 1.67 5.52 -41.76
C ARG A 765 1.49 6.23 -40.41
N THR A 766 0.39 6.93 -40.21
CA THR A 766 0.15 7.76 -39.03
C THR A 766 -1.27 7.54 -38.51
N SER A 767 -1.42 7.35 -37.20
CA SER A 767 -2.73 7.36 -36.53
C SER A 767 -3.27 8.79 -36.43
N ARG A 768 -4.59 8.97 -36.37
CA ARG A 768 -5.19 10.31 -36.40
C ARG A 768 -6.56 10.39 -35.73
N GLY A 769 -6.90 11.57 -35.23
CA GLY A 769 -8.31 11.94 -35.08
C GLY A 769 -8.89 12.25 -36.45
N LEU A 770 -10.06 11.72 -36.78
CA LEU A 770 -10.68 11.87 -38.10
C LEU A 770 -12.14 12.29 -37.95
N VAL A 771 -12.55 13.30 -38.72
CA VAL A 771 -13.94 13.75 -38.83
C VAL A 771 -14.41 13.52 -40.26
N LEU A 772 -15.49 12.76 -40.41
CA LEU A 772 -16.10 12.41 -41.68
C LEU A 772 -17.51 13.00 -41.76
N SER A 773 -17.87 13.51 -42.94
CA SER A 773 -19.25 13.86 -43.26
C SER A 773 -19.77 12.91 -44.32
N LEU A 774 -20.92 12.31 -44.04
CA LEU A 774 -21.54 11.29 -44.86
C LEU A 774 -22.79 11.87 -45.51
N ASP A 775 -22.89 11.82 -46.84
CA ASP A 775 -24.11 12.12 -47.58
C ASP A 775 -24.99 10.85 -47.61
N LEU A 776 -26.08 10.87 -46.84
CA LEU A 776 -26.97 9.72 -46.66
C LEU A 776 -27.75 9.35 -47.92
N GLN A 777 -27.92 10.30 -48.85
CA GLN A 777 -28.64 10.11 -50.10
C GLN A 777 -27.71 9.63 -51.21
N LYS A 778 -26.56 10.29 -51.37
CA LYS A 778 -25.55 9.91 -52.37
C LYS A 778 -24.72 8.72 -51.95
N LYS A 779 -24.74 8.36 -50.66
CA LYS A 779 -23.91 7.32 -50.08
C LYS A 779 -22.42 7.58 -50.34
N THR A 780 -21.97 8.79 -50.05
CA THR A 780 -20.56 9.19 -50.13
C THR A 780 -20.04 9.69 -48.79
N ALA A 781 -18.76 9.46 -48.46
CA ALA A 781 -18.13 10.01 -47.26
C ALA A 781 -16.90 10.87 -47.60
N GLU A 782 -16.78 12.02 -46.96
CA GLU A 782 -15.71 13.00 -47.18
C GLU A 782 -15.03 13.39 -45.85
N VAL A 783 -13.72 13.62 -45.91
CA VAL A 783 -12.95 14.12 -44.76
C VAL A 783 -13.26 15.60 -44.52
N LYS A 784 -13.75 15.93 -43.34
CA LYS A 784 -13.92 17.32 -42.88
C LYS A 784 -12.69 17.84 -42.16
N ALA A 785 -12.09 17.02 -41.31
CA ALA A 785 -10.90 17.35 -40.56
C ALA A 785 -10.10 16.10 -40.21
N GLN A 786 -8.79 16.27 -40.04
CA GLN A 786 -7.91 15.22 -39.53
C GLN A 786 -6.80 15.83 -38.68
N TYR A 787 -6.39 15.11 -37.63
CA TYR A 787 -5.43 15.57 -36.64
C TYR A 787 -4.38 14.49 -36.42
N GLU A 788 -3.12 14.81 -36.75
CA GLU A 788 -1.96 13.91 -36.63
C GLU A 788 -0.94 14.54 -35.67
N LEU A 789 -0.34 13.75 -34.78
CA LEU A 789 0.72 14.24 -33.88
C LEU A 789 2.05 14.45 -34.64
N GLN A 790 2.52 13.41 -35.33
CA GLN A 790 3.76 13.47 -36.12
C GLN A 790 3.74 12.43 -37.23
N LYS A 791 4.51 12.67 -38.30
CA LYS A 791 4.62 11.71 -39.41
C LYS A 791 5.17 10.36 -38.93
N ASN A 792 4.60 9.27 -39.45
CA ASN A 792 5.03 7.89 -39.22
C ASN A 792 4.90 7.43 -37.75
N MET A 793 3.94 7.97 -37.00
CA MET A 793 3.63 7.51 -35.64
C MET A 793 2.31 6.76 -35.62
N LEU A 794 2.35 5.52 -35.16
CA LEU A 794 1.19 4.65 -35.01
C LEU A 794 0.94 4.32 -33.55
N THR A 795 -0.35 4.22 -33.21
CA THR A 795 -0.87 3.75 -31.93
C THR A 795 -1.74 2.53 -32.24
N ASP A 796 -1.28 1.33 -31.91
CA ASP A 796 -1.90 0.04 -32.31
C ASP A 796 -3.15 -0.36 -31.54
N GLY A 797 -3.50 0.38 -30.49
CA GLY A 797 -4.76 0.22 -29.77
C GLY A 797 -5.05 1.37 -28.82
N ARG A 798 -6.30 1.43 -28.37
CA ARG A 798 -6.81 2.43 -27.42
C ARG A 798 -6.74 3.85 -28.02
N GLY A 799 -6.99 4.85 -27.19
CA GLY A 799 -7.00 6.26 -27.59
C GLY A 799 -8.40 6.85 -27.68
N SER A 800 -8.45 8.17 -27.67
CA SER A 800 -9.67 8.98 -27.81
C SER A 800 -9.38 10.21 -28.66
N PHE A 801 -10.44 10.70 -29.29
CA PHE A 801 -10.46 11.95 -30.03
C PHE A 801 -11.74 12.71 -29.68
N GLN A 802 -11.61 13.96 -29.24
CA GLN A 802 -12.70 14.81 -28.80
C GLN A 802 -12.60 16.17 -29.51
N MET A 803 -13.72 16.64 -30.08
CA MET A 803 -13.87 18.03 -30.51
C MET A 803 -14.25 18.89 -29.30
N LEU A 804 -13.55 20.01 -29.10
CA LEU A 804 -13.78 20.94 -28.00
C LEU A 804 -14.71 22.09 -28.44
N PRO A 805 -15.40 22.77 -27.50
CA PRO A 805 -16.36 23.83 -27.82
C PRO A 805 -15.81 25.01 -28.63
N ASN A 806 -14.50 25.29 -28.52
CA ASN A 806 -13.84 26.35 -29.29
C ASN A 806 -13.41 25.90 -30.71
N GLY A 807 -13.74 24.66 -31.10
CA GLY A 807 -13.36 24.05 -32.37
C GLY A 807 -12.02 23.33 -32.37
N ASN A 808 -11.25 23.39 -31.28
CA ASN A 808 -10.01 22.63 -31.16
C ASN A 808 -10.27 21.12 -31.08
N ALA A 809 -9.26 20.34 -31.40
CA ALA A 809 -9.27 18.89 -31.25
C ALA A 809 -8.35 18.46 -30.10
N PHE A 810 -8.88 17.68 -29.16
CA PHE A 810 -8.11 17.04 -28.09
C PHE A 810 -7.95 15.55 -28.41
N VAL A 811 -6.71 15.05 -28.42
CA VAL A 811 -6.40 13.68 -28.85
C VAL A 811 -5.55 12.98 -27.81
N ASN A 812 -5.96 11.76 -27.41
CA ASN A 812 -5.17 10.84 -26.60
C ASN A 812 -4.49 9.80 -27.49
N TRP A 813 -3.16 9.82 -27.49
CA TRP A 813 -2.29 8.84 -28.13
C TRP A 813 -1.87 7.84 -27.06
N ALA A 814 -2.66 6.78 -26.88
CA ALA A 814 -2.47 5.83 -25.80
C ALA A 814 -1.06 5.23 -25.75
N VAL A 815 -0.42 5.00 -26.92
CA VAL A 815 1.01 4.63 -26.97
C VAL A 815 1.86 5.82 -26.55
N SER A 816 2.69 5.62 -25.53
CA SER A 816 3.51 6.65 -24.86
C SER A 816 2.75 7.64 -23.97
N SER A 817 1.44 7.44 -23.75
CA SER A 817 0.60 8.20 -22.81
C SER A 817 0.64 9.70 -23.06
N LYS A 818 0.42 10.07 -24.32
CA LYS A 818 0.46 11.46 -24.78
C LYS A 818 -0.93 12.00 -25.02
N ILE A 819 -1.12 13.25 -24.68
CA ILE A 819 -2.27 14.04 -25.09
C ILE A 819 -1.82 15.23 -25.92
N THR A 820 -2.62 15.63 -26.89
CA THR A 820 -2.37 16.83 -27.69
C THR A 820 -3.64 17.64 -27.86
N GLU A 821 -3.45 18.94 -28.02
CA GLU A 821 -4.49 19.85 -28.45
C GLU A 821 -4.10 20.50 -29.78
N HIS A 822 -5.04 20.53 -30.72
CA HIS A 822 -4.85 21.05 -32.06
C HIS A 822 -5.86 22.16 -32.36
N LEU A 823 -5.43 23.17 -33.12
CA LEU A 823 -6.35 24.11 -33.77
C LEU A 823 -7.21 23.38 -34.82
N PRO A 824 -8.35 23.96 -35.25
CA PRO A 824 -9.22 23.37 -36.28
C PRO A 824 -8.51 23.01 -37.60
N ASN A 825 -7.38 23.67 -37.90
CA ASN A 825 -6.58 23.42 -39.10
C ASN A 825 -5.55 22.28 -38.94
N GLY A 826 -5.51 21.60 -37.79
CA GLY A 826 -4.59 20.50 -37.49
C GLY A 826 -3.30 20.89 -36.75
N THR A 827 -3.02 22.19 -36.58
CA THR A 827 -1.78 22.66 -35.92
C THR A 827 -1.76 22.30 -34.44
N VAL A 828 -0.73 21.58 -33.98
CA VAL A 828 -0.53 21.26 -32.55
C VAL A 828 -0.22 22.54 -31.77
N VAL A 829 -0.99 22.81 -30.71
CA VAL A 829 -0.79 23.96 -29.81
C VAL A 829 -0.32 23.55 -28.42
N MET A 830 -0.59 22.30 -28.01
CA MET A 830 -0.02 21.70 -26.81
C MET A 830 0.21 20.20 -27.00
N GLU A 831 1.28 19.70 -26.40
CA GLU A 831 1.56 18.28 -26.22
C GLU A 831 1.91 18.04 -24.75
N ALA A 832 1.37 16.98 -24.14
CA ALA A 832 1.77 16.55 -22.81
C ALA A 832 1.96 15.04 -22.73
N ARG A 833 2.93 14.60 -21.92
CA ARG A 833 3.26 13.18 -21.70
C ARG A 833 3.41 12.85 -20.22
N LEU A 834 2.90 11.70 -19.79
CA LEU A 834 3.17 11.20 -18.44
C LEU A 834 4.66 10.79 -18.28
N LYS A 835 5.38 11.44 -17.37
CA LYS A 835 6.81 11.17 -17.11
C LYS A 835 7.07 9.78 -16.53
N ALA A 836 6.11 9.27 -15.77
CA ALA A 836 6.16 7.98 -15.11
C ALA A 836 6.20 6.79 -16.08
N GLY A 837 5.78 6.97 -17.34
CA GLY A 837 5.68 5.86 -18.31
C GLY A 837 4.51 4.91 -18.03
N VAL A 838 3.51 5.35 -17.27
CA VAL A 838 2.23 4.66 -17.09
C VAL A 838 1.28 4.99 -18.24
N ASP A 839 0.36 4.09 -18.56
CA ASP A 839 -0.61 4.25 -19.66
C ASP A 839 -1.92 4.87 -19.19
N THR A 840 -2.64 5.54 -20.10
CA THR A 840 -4.06 5.84 -19.89
C THR A 840 -4.86 5.47 -21.14
N TYR A 841 -5.99 4.77 -20.92
CA TYR A 841 -6.76 4.15 -22.01
C TYR A 841 -7.39 5.22 -22.91
N ARG A 842 -8.01 6.22 -22.27
CA ARG A 842 -8.62 7.42 -22.86
C ARG A 842 -8.26 8.62 -22.00
N ALA A 843 -8.22 9.78 -22.65
CA ALA A 843 -8.14 11.07 -21.99
C ALA A 843 -9.17 12.01 -22.60
N PHE A 844 -9.75 12.87 -21.76
CA PHE A 844 -10.74 13.86 -22.17
C PHE A 844 -10.40 15.23 -21.59
N LYS A 845 -10.92 16.28 -22.22
CA LYS A 845 -10.84 17.64 -21.71
C LYS A 845 -12.25 18.19 -21.51
N SER A 846 -12.54 18.65 -20.29
CA SER A 846 -13.86 19.17 -19.92
C SER A 846 -13.74 20.21 -18.80
N PRO A 847 -14.58 21.25 -18.76
CA PRO A 847 -14.69 22.07 -17.55
C PRO A 847 -15.10 21.19 -16.37
N TRP A 848 -14.59 21.47 -15.19
CA TRP A 848 -14.98 20.75 -13.99
C TRP A 848 -14.95 21.71 -12.81
N VAL A 849 -15.99 21.66 -11.98
CA VAL A 849 -16.07 22.40 -10.73
C VAL A 849 -16.34 21.41 -9.63
N GLY A 850 -15.32 21.08 -8.85
CA GLY A 850 -15.43 20.13 -7.75
C GLY A 850 -15.63 20.81 -6.42
N ARG A 851 -16.58 20.28 -5.64
CA ARG A 851 -16.98 20.71 -4.29
C ARG A 851 -16.94 19.53 -3.33
N PRO A 852 -15.74 19.02 -2.98
CA PRO A 852 -15.61 17.78 -2.22
C PRO A 852 -16.38 17.83 -0.91
N ALA A 853 -17.05 16.74 -0.57
CA ALA A 853 -17.80 16.65 0.67
C ALA A 853 -16.92 16.54 1.93
N SER A 854 -15.64 16.15 1.78
CA SER A 854 -14.67 16.15 2.87
C SER A 854 -14.17 17.56 3.16
N PRO A 855 -13.76 17.89 4.39
CA PRO A 855 -13.06 19.14 4.66
C PRO A 855 -11.63 19.12 4.05
N PRO A 856 -10.94 20.28 3.99
CA PRO A 856 -9.52 20.34 3.64
C PRO A 856 -8.64 19.53 4.60
N ASP A 857 -7.51 19.05 4.08
CA ASP A 857 -6.49 18.30 4.81
C ASP A 857 -5.29 19.21 5.12
N VAL A 858 -4.71 19.05 6.32
CA VAL A 858 -3.55 19.83 6.76
C VAL A 858 -2.56 18.93 7.49
N HIS A 859 -1.27 19.13 7.18
CA HIS A 859 -0.13 18.52 7.85
C HIS A 859 0.80 19.63 8.31
N SER A 860 1.37 19.51 9.51
CA SER A 860 2.37 20.46 10.01
C SER A 860 3.56 19.76 10.63
N GLU A 861 4.75 20.24 10.30
CA GLU A 861 6.04 19.70 10.73
C GLU A 861 6.94 20.82 11.30
N MET A 862 7.55 20.58 12.46
CA MET A 862 8.50 21.52 13.06
C MET A 862 9.90 21.32 12.46
N VAL A 863 10.53 22.42 12.04
CA VAL A 863 11.89 22.45 11.50
C VAL A 863 12.81 23.38 12.29
N TYR A 864 14.06 22.94 12.50
CA TYR A 864 15.11 23.77 13.09
C TYR A 864 15.91 24.47 12.00
N LYS A 865 16.05 25.79 12.12
CA LYS A 865 16.89 26.62 11.26
C LYS A 865 18.28 26.82 11.85
N VAL A 866 19.26 27.04 10.97
CA VAL A 866 20.60 27.48 11.33
C VAL A 866 20.51 28.73 12.21
N ARG A 867 21.23 28.75 13.35
CA ARG A 867 21.15 29.72 14.47
C ARG A 867 20.10 29.43 15.56
N GLY A 868 19.51 28.24 15.58
CA GLY A 868 18.65 27.78 16.69
C GLY A 868 17.24 28.37 16.68
N GLN A 869 16.80 28.93 15.55
CA GLN A 869 15.42 29.35 15.35
C GLN A 869 14.54 28.16 14.98
N VAL A 870 13.29 28.16 15.43
CA VAL A 870 12.29 27.14 15.10
C VAL A 870 11.30 27.73 14.10
N ALA A 871 10.94 26.94 13.09
CA ALA A 871 9.85 27.23 12.18
C ALA A 871 8.90 26.04 12.08
N THR A 872 7.68 26.31 11.63
CA THR A 872 6.67 25.29 11.36
C THR A 872 6.36 25.29 9.86
N VAL A 873 6.61 24.18 9.18
CA VAL A 873 6.20 23.98 7.80
C VAL A 873 4.80 23.38 7.80
N ILE A 874 3.90 23.98 7.03
CA ILE A 874 2.48 23.62 6.98
C ILE A 874 2.15 23.30 5.53
N SER A 875 1.74 22.06 5.28
CA SER A 875 1.23 21.60 3.99
C SER A 875 -0.27 21.43 4.07
N LEU A 876 -0.99 21.93 3.07
CA LEU A 876 -2.44 21.94 3.04
C LEU A 876 -2.97 21.64 1.64
N SER A 877 -4.01 20.84 1.55
CA SER A 877 -4.65 20.46 0.29
C SER A 877 -6.15 20.20 0.49
N TRP A 878 -6.91 20.16 -0.59
CA TRP A 878 -8.31 19.74 -0.56
C TRP A 878 -8.64 18.98 -1.85
N ASN A 879 -8.58 17.65 -1.77
CA ASN A 879 -8.66 16.75 -2.92
C ASN A 879 -9.94 17.00 -3.75
N GLY A 880 -9.78 17.63 -4.91
CA GLY A 880 -10.85 17.94 -5.85
C GLY A 880 -11.55 19.28 -5.69
N ALA A 881 -11.19 20.11 -4.72
CA ALA A 881 -11.79 21.44 -4.61
C ALA A 881 -11.21 22.36 -5.69
N THR A 882 -12.06 22.89 -6.58
CA THR A 882 -11.61 23.79 -7.66
C THR A 882 -11.84 25.27 -7.35
N GLU A 883 -12.76 25.58 -6.42
CA GLU A 883 -13.16 26.96 -6.12
C GLU A 883 -12.24 27.66 -5.10
N VAL A 884 -11.26 26.94 -4.52
CA VAL A 884 -10.31 27.51 -3.56
C VAL A 884 -9.31 28.41 -4.27
N GLN A 885 -9.27 29.68 -3.87
CA GLN A 885 -8.32 30.68 -4.37
C GLN A 885 -7.20 30.95 -3.37
N LYS A 886 -7.53 30.98 -2.09
CA LYS A 886 -6.59 31.29 -1.01
C LYS A 886 -6.95 30.57 0.27
N TRP A 887 -5.99 30.54 1.19
CA TRP A 887 -6.09 29.88 2.46
C TRP A 887 -5.86 30.87 3.60
N ASN A 888 -6.69 30.79 4.62
CA ASN A 888 -6.34 31.38 5.91
C ASN A 888 -5.82 30.27 6.81
N VAL A 889 -4.68 30.50 7.44
CA VAL A 889 -4.02 29.52 8.29
C VAL A 889 -4.03 30.03 9.71
N ARG A 890 -4.51 29.17 10.59
CA ARG A 890 -4.68 29.43 12.01
C ARG A 890 -3.91 28.35 12.76
N GLY A 891 -3.45 28.70 13.94
CA GLY A 891 -2.95 27.69 14.86
C GLY A 891 -2.99 28.16 16.29
N TYR A 892 -2.37 27.41 17.17
CA TYR A 892 -2.31 27.75 18.59
C TYR A 892 -0.86 27.88 19.07
N GLY A 893 -0.59 28.93 19.83
CA GLY A 893 0.70 29.12 20.48
C GLY A 893 0.85 28.19 21.69
N LEU A 894 2.07 28.12 22.24
CA LEU A 894 2.35 27.36 23.46
C LEU A 894 1.54 27.82 24.68
N ASP A 895 1.03 29.05 24.66
CA ASP A 895 0.16 29.61 25.69
C ASP A 895 -1.32 29.20 25.50
N GLY A 896 -1.62 28.40 24.49
CA GLY A 896 -2.97 27.94 24.13
C GLY A 896 -3.82 29.02 23.48
N LYS A 897 -3.26 30.19 23.18
CA LYS A 897 -3.99 31.24 22.45
C LYS A 897 -3.90 30.98 20.96
N GLU A 898 -4.99 31.28 20.28
CA GLU A 898 -5.02 31.26 18.83
C GLU A 898 -4.02 32.28 18.27
N VAL A 899 -3.24 31.82 17.31
CA VAL A 899 -2.26 32.59 16.55
C VAL A 899 -2.71 32.58 15.10
N ARG A 900 -2.76 33.79 14.54
CA ARG A 900 -2.93 33.98 13.11
C ARG A 900 -1.59 33.71 12.42
N VAL A 901 -1.47 32.53 11.81
CA VAL A 901 -0.27 32.12 11.09
C VAL A 901 -0.14 32.88 9.77
N ALA A 902 -1.18 32.85 8.95
CA ALA A 902 -1.23 33.55 7.68
C ALA A 902 -2.69 33.82 7.25
N ASP A 903 -2.91 34.90 6.50
CA ASP A 903 -4.20 35.21 5.87
C ASP A 903 -4.00 35.31 4.37
N GLY A 904 -4.95 34.77 3.60
CA GLY A 904 -4.97 34.92 2.16
C GLY A 904 -3.76 34.32 1.43
N VAL A 905 -3.20 33.22 1.93
CA VAL A 905 -2.11 32.47 1.27
C VAL A 905 -2.64 31.96 -0.08
N PRO A 906 -2.09 32.39 -1.23
CA PRO A 906 -2.59 31.94 -2.52
C PRO A 906 -2.47 30.43 -2.65
N ARG A 907 -3.47 29.78 -3.23
CA ARG A 907 -3.38 28.37 -3.59
C ARG A 907 -2.24 28.18 -4.60
N ASN A 908 -1.39 27.19 -4.36
CA ASN A 908 -0.32 26.78 -5.26
C ASN A 908 -0.45 25.28 -5.55
N GLY A 909 -0.90 24.91 -6.75
CA GLY A 909 -1.12 23.51 -7.14
C GLY A 909 -2.14 22.76 -6.29
N PHE A 910 -1.93 21.45 -6.14
CA PHE A 910 -2.74 20.57 -5.30
C PHE A 910 -2.47 20.79 -3.80
N GLU A 911 -1.19 20.82 -3.43
CA GLU A 911 -0.73 21.03 -2.05
C GLU A 911 -0.01 22.37 -1.96
N THR A 912 -0.62 23.30 -1.25
CA THR A 912 0.04 24.56 -0.89
C THR A 912 0.89 24.30 0.34
N GLN A 913 2.15 24.75 0.31
CA GLN A 913 3.03 24.64 1.46
C GLN A 913 3.56 26.02 1.85
N LEU A 914 3.58 26.30 3.15
CA LEU A 914 4.14 27.52 3.71
C LEU A 914 4.99 27.22 4.95
N GLU A 915 5.94 28.09 5.22
CA GLU A 915 6.78 28.04 6.40
C GLU A 915 6.43 29.22 7.30
N TYR A 916 6.10 28.98 8.56
CA TYR A 916 5.85 29.98 9.60
C TYR A 916 7.06 30.13 10.52
N GLU A 917 7.53 31.37 10.74
CA GLU A 917 8.63 31.66 11.66
C GLU A 917 8.19 31.60 13.12
N GLY A 918 8.07 30.38 13.63
CA GLY A 918 7.73 30.10 15.02
C GLY A 918 7.20 28.68 15.20
N PHE A 919 6.77 28.37 16.43
CA PHE A 919 6.15 27.11 16.77
C PHE A 919 4.66 27.30 17.04
N VAL A 920 3.83 26.49 16.37
CA VAL A 920 2.39 26.36 16.62
C VAL A 920 2.05 24.91 16.92
N THR A 921 1.20 24.64 17.92
CA THR A 921 0.91 23.27 18.39
C THR A 921 -0.10 22.55 17.53
N ASP A 922 -1.16 23.25 17.15
CA ASP A 922 -2.29 22.72 16.38
C ASP A 922 -2.58 23.70 15.26
N VAL A 923 -2.66 23.21 14.02
CA VAL A 923 -2.89 24.02 12.83
C VAL A 923 -4.22 23.62 12.19
N TYR A 924 -5.01 24.61 11.81
CA TYR A 924 -6.19 24.40 10.98
C TYR A 924 -6.27 25.46 9.89
N VAL A 925 -6.96 25.15 8.80
CA VAL A 925 -6.99 25.99 7.60
C VAL A 925 -8.43 26.25 7.17
N GLU A 926 -8.69 27.48 6.70
CA GLU A 926 -9.94 27.87 6.08
C GLU A 926 -9.69 28.02 4.58
N ALA A 927 -10.45 27.30 3.76
CA ALA A 927 -10.43 27.43 2.32
C ALA A 927 -11.32 28.61 1.90
N VAL A 928 -10.79 29.52 1.09
CA VAL A 928 -11.48 30.78 0.74
C VAL A 928 -11.62 30.91 -0.78
N ASP A 929 -12.83 31.28 -1.23
CA ASP A 929 -13.15 31.48 -2.64
C ASP A 929 -12.70 32.87 -3.16
N GLN A 930 -12.95 33.09 -4.46
CA GLN A 930 -12.64 34.36 -5.14
C GLN A 930 -13.37 35.58 -4.56
N HIS A 931 -14.51 35.38 -3.90
CA HIS A 931 -15.30 36.45 -3.27
C HIS A 931 -14.93 36.68 -1.80
N GLY A 932 -13.96 35.93 -1.27
CA GLY A 932 -13.56 36.01 0.13
C GLY A 932 -14.45 35.22 1.09
N ARG A 933 -15.34 34.35 0.59
CA ARG A 933 -16.19 33.48 1.43
C ARG A 933 -15.41 32.23 1.84
N ILE A 934 -15.57 31.82 3.09
CA ILE A 934 -15.03 30.56 3.59
C ILE A 934 -15.90 29.42 3.05
N LEU A 935 -15.29 28.52 2.28
CA LEU A 935 -15.94 27.35 1.70
C LEU A 935 -16.03 26.20 2.71
N SER A 936 -14.93 25.95 3.44
CA SER A 936 -14.83 24.92 4.47
C SER A 936 -13.61 25.15 5.35
N THR A 937 -13.60 24.50 6.52
CA THR A 937 -12.51 24.57 7.51
C THR A 937 -12.00 23.15 7.79
N SER A 938 -10.69 22.96 7.82
CA SER A 938 -10.08 21.67 8.13
C SER A 938 -10.33 21.26 9.59
N LYS A 939 -10.12 19.97 9.87
CA LYS A 939 -9.85 19.55 11.25
C LYS A 939 -8.49 20.12 11.69
N GLY A 940 -8.31 20.32 12.99
CA GLY A 940 -7.00 20.68 13.54
C GLY A 940 -6.02 19.52 13.42
N ALA A 941 -4.79 19.79 12.99
CA ALA A 941 -3.69 18.83 12.97
C ALA A 941 -2.62 19.25 13.99
N GLY A 942 -2.27 18.34 14.90
CA GLY A 942 -1.14 18.52 15.81
C GLY A 942 0.20 18.53 15.07
N ASN A 943 1.14 19.35 15.54
CA ASN A 943 2.44 19.51 14.94
C ASN A 943 3.34 18.29 15.21
N VAL A 944 3.82 17.65 14.15
CA VAL A 944 4.73 16.51 14.23
C VAL A 944 6.16 17.03 14.27
N ALA A 945 6.85 16.88 15.42
CA ALA A 945 8.25 17.29 15.53
C ALA A 945 9.14 16.24 14.88
N TYR A 946 9.93 16.56 13.83
CA TYR A 946 11.26 16.01 13.47
C TYR A 946 11.67 16.40 12.02
N LYS A 947 12.66 17.31 11.85
CA LYS A 947 13.70 17.35 10.78
C LYS A 947 14.52 18.66 10.84
N THR A 948 15.82 18.63 10.54
CA THR A 948 16.72 19.82 10.39
C THR A 948 17.01 20.07 8.90
N MET A 949 16.91 21.33 8.44
CA MET A 949 17.27 21.76 7.07
C MET A 949 18.47 22.75 7.10
N ASP A 950 19.38 22.63 6.13
CA ASP A 950 20.46 23.59 5.85
C ASP A 950 20.03 24.56 4.71
N PRO A 951 20.51 25.82 4.66
CA PRO A 951 20.22 26.83 3.64
C PRO A 951 20.26 26.42 2.15
N ASP A 952 20.94 25.34 1.76
CA ASP A 952 21.02 24.89 0.36
C ASP A 952 20.20 23.64 0.02
N GLY A 953 19.40 23.10 0.95
CA GLY A 953 18.40 22.06 0.65
C GLY A 953 18.88 20.61 0.53
N GLU A 954 20.10 20.26 0.96
CA GLU A 954 20.58 18.87 1.01
C GLU A 954 20.60 18.27 2.44
N TYR A 955 20.30 16.97 2.54
CA TYR A 955 20.24 16.22 3.80
C TYR A 955 21.63 15.92 4.37
N ILE A 956 21.90 16.37 5.60
CA ILE A 956 23.14 16.02 6.32
C ILE A 956 22.95 14.72 7.09
N SER A 957 23.83 13.74 6.83
CA SER A 957 23.92 12.47 7.54
C SER A 957 24.16 12.64 9.05
N PRO A 958 23.54 11.80 9.92
CA PRO A 958 23.74 11.79 11.37
C PRO A 958 25.20 11.69 11.83
N PHE A 959 26.10 11.22 10.96
CA PHE A 959 27.52 11.05 11.23
C PHE A 959 28.22 12.35 11.66
N TRP A 960 27.89 13.49 11.04
CA TRP A 960 28.54 14.77 11.35
C TRP A 960 28.08 15.41 12.67
N ILE A 961 26.87 15.07 13.13
CA ILE A 961 26.31 15.52 14.41
C ILE A 961 27.05 14.83 15.56
N THR A 962 27.34 13.53 15.44
CA THR A 962 28.12 12.79 16.45
C THR A 962 29.53 13.36 16.59
N VAL A 963 30.15 13.78 15.48
CA VAL A 963 31.47 14.41 15.49
C VAL A 963 31.44 15.79 16.15
N ALA A 964 30.41 16.60 15.89
CA ALA A 964 30.26 17.92 16.51
C ALA A 964 29.93 17.86 18.01
N ILE A 965 29.09 16.90 18.43
CA ILE A 965 28.75 16.66 19.83
C ILE A 965 29.97 16.13 20.60
N ALA A 966 30.75 15.22 20.00
CA ALA A 966 32.00 14.71 20.58
C ALA A 966 33.04 15.84 20.74
N ALA A 967 33.19 16.71 19.75
CA ALA A 967 34.08 17.86 19.82
C ALA A 967 33.65 18.87 20.90
N GLY A 968 32.35 19.14 21.01
CA GLY A 968 31.78 20.02 22.06
C GLY A 968 31.95 19.48 23.48
N ALA A 969 31.80 18.16 23.66
CA ALA A 969 31.99 17.50 24.95
C ALA A 969 33.46 17.54 25.44
N ILE A 970 34.43 17.44 24.52
CA ILE A 970 35.87 17.52 24.84
C ILE A 970 36.26 18.93 25.28
N VAL A 971 35.76 19.96 24.59
CA VAL A 971 36.02 21.37 24.93
C VAL A 971 35.34 21.75 26.26
N GLY A 972 34.12 21.27 26.50
CA GLY A 972 33.38 21.49 27.75
C GLY A 972 34.03 20.83 28.97
N ALA A 973 34.57 19.61 28.82
CA ALA A 973 35.28 18.92 29.89
C ALA A 973 36.60 19.62 30.26
N GLY A 974 37.33 20.17 29.27
CA GLY A 974 38.55 20.95 29.49
C GLY A 974 38.29 22.26 30.24
N ALA A 975 37.21 22.97 29.90
CA ALA A 975 36.82 24.21 30.58
C ALA A 975 36.40 23.98 32.05
N LEU A 976 35.67 22.88 32.32
CA LEU A 976 35.22 22.52 33.67
C LEU A 976 36.38 22.08 34.58
N ALA A 977 37.39 21.39 34.01
CA ALA A 977 38.61 21.03 34.73
C ALA A 977 39.46 22.27 35.08
N GLY A 978 39.57 23.24 34.15
CA GLY A 978 40.24 24.51 34.38
C GLY A 978 39.55 25.36 35.45
N TYR A 979 38.22 25.42 35.44
CA TYR A 979 37.44 26.14 36.45
C TYR A 979 37.60 25.56 37.86
N ARG A 980 37.53 24.22 38.01
CA ARG A 980 37.72 23.55 39.31
C ARG A 980 39.17 23.66 39.84
N TYR A 981 40.16 23.77 38.96
CA TYR A 981 41.55 24.03 39.34
C TYR A 981 41.75 25.45 39.89
N LEU A 982 41.11 26.45 39.27
CA LEU A 982 41.14 27.84 39.72
C LEU A 982 40.37 28.04 41.04
N GLU A 983 39.20 27.42 41.19
CA GLU A 983 38.38 27.51 42.41
C GLU A 983 39.10 26.95 43.66
N LYS A 984 39.88 25.87 43.50
CA LYS A 984 40.73 25.31 44.58
C LYS A 984 41.90 26.21 44.97
N ARG A 985 42.42 27.03 44.04
CA ARG A 985 43.56 27.92 44.26
C ARG A 985 43.16 29.25 44.92
N PHE A 986 41.91 29.69 44.76
CA PHE A 986 41.39 30.89 45.41
C PHE A 986 40.88 30.65 46.84
N ARG A 987 40.41 29.45 47.18
CA ARG A 987 39.97 29.13 48.56
C ARG A 987 41.09 28.93 49.59
N SER A 988 42.36 28.86 49.18
CA SER A 988 43.49 28.68 50.10
C SER A 988 44.19 29.98 50.51
N ARG A 989 43.64 31.16 50.20
CA ARG A 989 44.29 32.46 50.45
C ARG A 989 43.57 33.41 51.41
N ASP A 990 42.34 33.10 51.85
CA ASP A 990 41.51 34.01 52.66
C ASP A 990 41.23 33.50 54.09
N ASN A 991 42.29 33.18 54.84
CA ASN A 991 42.19 33.07 56.30
C ASN A 991 43.47 33.61 56.96
N GLY A 992 43.46 34.91 57.28
CA GLY A 992 44.47 35.50 58.16
C GLY A 992 44.51 37.03 58.21
N GLN A 993 43.83 37.61 59.22
CA GLN A 993 44.13 38.88 59.92
C GLN A 993 44.03 40.20 59.12
N GLU A 994 43.79 41.40 59.65
CA GLU A 994 43.32 41.99 60.92
C GLU A 994 42.96 43.47 60.60
N LYS A 995 42.05 44.07 61.39
CA LYS A 995 41.97 45.50 61.80
C LYS A 995 41.97 46.64 60.76
N GLY A 996 40.96 47.52 60.91
CA GLY A 996 41.21 48.96 61.15
C GLY A 996 40.48 50.00 60.28
N ARG A 997 39.43 50.60 60.87
CA ARG A 997 39.24 52.06 61.11
C ARG A 997 39.29 53.11 59.96
N TYR A 998 38.28 54.01 60.02
CA TYR A 998 38.18 55.38 59.47
C TYR A 998 38.08 55.51 57.94
N GLU A 999 37.39 56.45 57.29
CA GLU A 999 36.42 57.51 57.62
C GLU A 999 35.80 57.92 56.26
N MET A 1000 34.58 58.47 56.25
CA MET A 1000 34.01 59.11 55.07
C MET A 1000 34.72 60.45 54.78
N VAL A 1001 35.08 60.70 53.52
CA VAL A 1001 35.04 62.06 52.92
C VAL A 1001 34.59 61.97 51.46
N GLU A 1002 33.64 62.86 51.18
CA GLU A 1002 32.90 63.21 49.97
C GLU A 1002 33.75 63.93 48.89
N GLN A 1003 33.10 64.17 47.73
CA GLN A 1003 33.42 65.15 46.65
C GLN A 1003 34.55 64.79 45.66
N ASN A 1004 34.49 65.10 44.36
CA ASN A 1004 33.48 65.74 43.50
C ASN A 1004 33.84 65.43 42.03
N GLU A 1005 32.79 65.41 41.20
CA GLU A 1005 32.64 65.89 39.81
C GLU A 1005 33.75 65.73 38.75
N GLY A 1006 33.29 65.25 37.57
CA GLY A 1006 33.99 65.24 36.29
C GLY A 1006 33.17 64.54 35.22
#